data_AF-A0A1H8W986-F1
#
_entry.id   AF-A0A1H8W986-F1
#
_cell.length_a   1.000
_cell.length_b   1.000
_cell.length_c   1.000
_cell.angle_alpha   90.00
_cell.angle_beta   90.00
_cell.angle_gamma   90.00
#
_symmetry.space_group_name_H-M   'P 1'
#
loop_
_entity.id
_entity.type
_entity.pdbx_description
1 polymer ?
#
loop_
_entity_poly.entity_id
_entity_poly.type
_entity_poly.pdbx_seq_one_letter_code
_entity_poly.pdbx_strand_id
1 'polypeptide(L)'
;MGLRFFSDKSRPVHLGPYPLERLARGDEADLSQVPPMQPLDFRRLDTPYSIVNAMGEYQAMMDAIRDGFVNPSPAEVPTDPQERANHLKAFGYFNDAAMVGICRLTEEMQLPRPIQNPEVDRLAEALRTRQTKTLASGIDMIMADLKESMEAEVTTIDGQTHGIVFLYEYHRTPRPDEPGSDWIQDAQAHRACLRATETACVIANYLRILGYPSRAHSATCTDVDLNKLTVAAGLAQVRNGELAAPYLGPGFGVAVVTTSFDMATDRTLADHQPWLRTKGPAWWLGKGFAKSALNRDPYARRDYVMGAHPFERLKRVDTPTTYIDEANVARVPKRADMFARAQFGDMGKTVQDGAKGGHYVRKSAPSFAQRRALGAFVLLQDGPSAANAPRPSNPERNAANIKAASYFLGVDAVGLSRCPDWTWYSHDAAGEPIDPPHDQAISMIIDQGYETMEGASGDDWISVAQSMRAYLRFSLLGGVVAQQIRNLGYKAKAHSVMDGEVLQPPLLLLSGLGEVSRIGEVILNPYLGPRLKSGIVTTDMPIAHDQPIDFGLQNFCQSCQKCARECPSGAITAGPKLMFNGYEIWKSDSQKCATYRITTPGGAMCGRCMKTCPWNLEGLFSEAPFRWAASNIPSAAPLLAKLDDAMGNGGLNDVKKWWWDIELQQDGSYQPSKHALNRRDLQRDLDLKYEGQTLAVYPAPLAPHPWPYPFPMDREAGIAAYEALIPAQDYKARLARGDISMVHRYTQDAESPVIPVQLVKADQLTADMTRYEFASSDGTGLPPWTAGAHVDIVVSPEYLRQYSLSGDPADLGRYQIAVLREDSGRGGSALMHRIFHEGRKVFISRPVNHFELDESATKTFLMGGGIGITPMIAFAHRLHRLERDFELHYSVRHFSDAGFLNDLKNMPWQDKVTFHISEEGTRADLDTVLDGYQPGWHVYTCGPDRYMDAVMEAAARQGFPESARHLEYFSVPEQPDFENHRFILRLKNGHELIVPEDKSAADVLNENGYRVVVKCSDGICGVCKCGVIAGDVEHRDFVLSRKQRAREMILCQSRATDPDGVIEIDR
;
A
#
# COMPACT_ATOMS: atom_id res chain seq x y z
N MET A 1 -25.63 11.60 -19.27
CA MET A 1 -24.32 11.92 -19.87
C MET A 1 -24.50 12.92 -21.00
N GLY A 2 -23.65 13.94 -21.07
CA GLY A 2 -23.65 14.87 -22.20
C GLY A 2 -23.23 14.16 -23.49
N LEU A 3 -23.71 14.66 -24.63
CA LEU A 3 -23.41 14.07 -25.94
C LEU A 3 -21.95 14.33 -26.31
N ARG A 4 -21.15 13.28 -26.48
CA ARG A 4 -19.80 13.32 -27.08
C ARG A 4 -19.86 12.69 -28.48
N PHE A 5 -19.70 13.51 -29.51
CA PHE A 5 -19.79 13.06 -30.91
C PHE A 5 -18.45 12.64 -31.51
N PHE A 6 -17.36 13.26 -31.07
CA PHE A 6 -16.03 13.04 -31.61
C PHE A 6 -15.09 12.48 -30.56
N SER A 7 -14.24 11.55 -31.01
CA SER A 7 -13.13 11.05 -30.21
C SER A 7 -12.05 12.11 -30.05
N ASP A 8 -11.36 12.10 -28.92
CA ASP A 8 -10.15 12.90 -28.70
C ASP A 8 -8.87 12.07 -28.78
N LYS A 9 -8.92 10.85 -29.32
CA LYS A 9 -7.78 9.92 -29.40
C LYS A 9 -6.51 10.52 -30.01
N SER A 10 -6.64 11.51 -30.90
CA SER A 10 -5.53 12.21 -31.55
C SER A 10 -5.12 13.52 -30.86
N ARG A 11 -5.67 13.82 -29.67
CA ARG A 11 -5.33 14.99 -28.87
C ARG A 11 -4.37 14.59 -27.75
N PRO A 12 -3.16 15.19 -27.71
CA PRO A 12 -2.23 15.03 -26.59
C PRO A 12 -2.85 15.46 -25.25
N VAL A 13 -2.52 14.74 -24.17
CA VAL A 13 -3.13 14.95 -22.85
C VAL A 13 -2.81 16.33 -22.27
N HIS A 14 -1.61 16.89 -22.55
CA HIS A 14 -1.20 18.20 -22.04
C HIS A 14 -2.03 19.38 -22.57
N LEU A 15 -2.83 19.18 -23.63
CA LEU A 15 -3.77 20.19 -24.12
C LEU A 15 -5.09 20.19 -23.34
N GLY A 16 -5.31 19.21 -22.47
CA GLY A 16 -6.47 19.14 -21.59
C GLY A 16 -7.80 18.92 -22.30
N PRO A 17 -8.90 18.88 -21.53
CA PRO A 17 -10.23 18.59 -22.07
C PRO A 17 -10.89 19.81 -22.74
N TYR A 18 -10.41 21.03 -22.46
CA TYR A 18 -10.88 22.29 -23.04
C TYR A 18 -9.93 22.79 -24.16
N PRO A 19 -10.44 23.46 -25.20
CA PRO A 19 -9.63 23.94 -26.32
C PRO A 19 -8.90 25.27 -26.01
N LEU A 20 -7.98 25.25 -25.05
CA LEU A 20 -7.24 26.43 -24.60
C LEU A 20 -6.22 26.95 -25.64
N GLU A 21 -5.75 26.06 -26.52
CA GLU A 21 -4.85 26.38 -27.63
C GLU A 21 -5.50 27.27 -28.70
N ARG A 22 -6.84 27.32 -28.72
CA ARG A 22 -7.60 28.15 -29.66
C ARG A 22 -7.79 29.58 -29.16
N LEU A 23 -7.52 29.86 -27.88
CA LEU A 23 -7.70 31.20 -27.30
C LEU A 23 -6.67 32.18 -27.89
N ALA A 24 -7.07 33.43 -28.07
CA ALA A 24 -6.15 34.49 -28.45
C ALA A 24 -5.24 34.82 -27.25
N ARG A 25 -3.93 34.88 -27.49
CA ARG A 25 -2.92 35.14 -26.47
C ARG A 25 -2.32 36.53 -26.64
N GLY A 26 -2.07 37.22 -25.53
CA GLY A 26 -1.51 38.57 -25.48
C GLY A 26 -0.08 38.58 -24.95
N ASP A 27 0.42 39.79 -24.64
CA ASP A 27 1.70 40.01 -23.96
C ASP A 27 1.48 40.00 -22.43
N GLU A 28 2.33 40.62 -21.60
CA GLU A 28 2.14 40.59 -20.15
C GLU A 28 0.81 41.27 -19.71
N ALA A 29 0.14 40.68 -18.72
CA ALA A 29 -1.09 41.22 -18.16
C ALA A 29 -0.79 42.20 -17.03
N ASP A 30 -1.54 43.30 -16.96
CA ASP A 30 -1.47 44.23 -15.83
C ASP A 30 -2.09 43.59 -14.57
N LEU A 31 -1.23 43.16 -13.65
CA LEU A 31 -1.63 42.50 -12.40
C LEU A 31 -2.20 43.48 -11.36
N SER A 32 -2.03 44.79 -11.54
CA SER A 32 -2.54 45.80 -10.62
C SER A 32 -4.07 45.89 -10.61
N GLN A 33 -4.72 45.43 -11.69
CA GLN A 33 -6.18 45.40 -11.84
C GLN A 33 -6.81 44.11 -11.31
N VAL A 34 -6.00 43.14 -10.85
CA VAL A 34 -6.48 41.86 -10.37
C VAL A 34 -7.06 42.03 -8.96
N PRO A 35 -8.33 41.63 -8.71
CA PRO A 35 -8.91 41.73 -7.38
C PRO A 35 -8.16 40.84 -6.39
N PRO A 36 -7.93 41.28 -5.14
CA PRO A 36 -7.21 40.51 -4.15
C PRO A 36 -7.95 39.21 -3.85
N MET A 37 -7.20 38.11 -3.73
CA MET A 37 -7.81 36.83 -3.35
C MET A 37 -8.45 36.90 -1.96
N GLN A 38 -9.50 36.11 -1.75
CA GLN A 38 -10.17 35.99 -0.46
C GLN A 38 -9.92 34.59 0.13
N PRO A 39 -9.50 34.48 1.40
CA PRO A 39 -9.39 33.20 2.08
C PRO A 39 -10.76 32.50 2.16
N LEU A 40 -10.77 31.18 2.05
CA LEU A 40 -11.98 30.38 2.18
C LEU A 40 -12.05 29.75 3.59
N ASP A 41 -13.20 29.85 4.28
CA ASP A 41 -13.42 29.20 5.58
C ASP A 41 -14.32 27.96 5.42
N PHE A 42 -13.87 26.81 5.93
CA PHE A 42 -14.60 25.53 5.90
C PHE A 42 -15.51 25.32 7.12
N ARG A 43 -15.68 26.32 7.97
CA ARG A 43 -16.57 26.25 9.13
C ARG A 43 -17.89 26.96 8.83
N ARG A 44 -18.99 26.24 9.03
CA ARG A 44 -20.36 26.78 9.00
C ARG A 44 -21.10 26.33 10.25
N LEU A 45 -20.80 27.00 11.35
CA LEU A 45 -21.33 26.67 12.67
C LEU A 45 -22.87 26.78 12.74
N ASP A 46 -23.46 27.68 11.96
CA ASP A 46 -24.91 27.90 11.92
C ASP A 46 -25.67 26.85 11.07
N THR A 47 -24.97 26.08 10.23
CA THR A 47 -25.56 25.05 9.37
C THR A 47 -24.83 23.71 9.54
N PRO A 48 -25.05 22.98 10.65
CA PRO A 48 -24.28 21.77 10.97
C PRO A 48 -24.48 20.63 9.96
N TYR A 49 -25.59 20.63 9.21
CA TYR A 49 -25.88 19.66 8.15
C TYR A 49 -25.16 19.96 6.82
N SER A 50 -24.44 21.08 6.70
CA SER A 50 -23.65 21.40 5.52
C SER A 50 -22.42 20.50 5.42
N ILE A 51 -22.18 19.93 4.23
CA ILE A 51 -20.99 19.11 3.95
C ILE A 51 -19.68 19.90 4.04
N VAL A 52 -19.76 21.23 4.01
CA VAL A 52 -18.59 22.12 4.16
C VAL A 52 -17.82 21.81 5.44
N ASN A 53 -18.52 21.55 6.54
CA ASN A 53 -17.91 21.20 7.83
C ASN A 53 -17.11 19.89 7.75
N ALA A 54 -17.61 18.90 7.00
CA ALA A 54 -16.93 17.62 6.83
C ALA A 54 -15.71 17.70 5.90
N MET A 55 -15.71 18.61 4.92
CA MET A 55 -14.55 18.85 4.05
C MET A 55 -13.38 19.51 4.80
N GLY A 56 -13.65 20.26 5.88
CA GLY A 56 -12.65 21.04 6.60
C GLY A 56 -11.47 20.23 7.13
N GLU A 57 -11.71 19.06 7.73
CA GLU A 57 -10.63 18.23 8.30
C GLU A 57 -9.69 17.69 7.20
N TYR A 58 -10.24 17.30 6.05
CA TYR A 58 -9.44 16.83 4.93
C TYR A 58 -8.67 17.96 4.23
N GLN A 59 -9.28 19.14 4.11
CA GLN A 59 -8.59 20.33 3.62
C GLN A 59 -7.42 20.70 4.54
N ALA A 60 -7.64 20.73 5.85
CA ALA A 60 -6.61 21.02 6.84
C ALA A 60 -5.47 19.97 6.82
N MET A 61 -5.78 18.68 6.63
CA MET A 61 -4.76 17.65 6.46
C MET A 61 -3.91 17.89 5.20
N MET A 62 -4.53 18.27 4.08
CA MET A 62 -3.78 18.61 2.87
C MET A 62 -2.92 19.87 3.04
N ASP A 63 -3.42 20.88 3.75
CA ASP A 63 -2.66 22.08 4.08
C ASP A 63 -1.48 21.76 5.01
N ALA A 64 -1.61 20.76 5.89
CA ALA A 64 -0.52 20.29 6.76
C ALA A 64 0.61 19.60 5.98
N ILE A 65 0.28 18.92 4.88
CA ILE A 65 1.25 18.19 4.03
C ILE A 65 1.60 18.95 2.74
N ARG A 66 1.28 20.25 2.65
CA ARG A 66 1.55 21.09 1.48
C ARG A 66 3.04 21.23 1.17
N ASP A 67 3.89 20.99 2.18
CA ASP A 67 5.35 21.01 2.12
C ASP A 67 5.99 19.68 2.57
N GLY A 68 7.30 19.56 2.49
CA GLY A 68 8.07 18.44 3.05
C GLY A 68 9.50 18.40 2.51
N PHE A 69 10.21 17.33 2.85
CA PHE A 69 11.60 17.16 2.42
C PHE A 69 11.75 17.08 0.89
N VAL A 70 12.79 17.71 0.39
CA VAL A 70 13.25 17.60 -1.00
C VAL A 70 14.25 16.46 -1.07
N ASN A 71 14.11 15.60 -2.07
CA ASN A 71 15.06 14.51 -2.29
C ASN A 71 16.47 15.08 -2.56
N PRO A 72 17.48 14.75 -1.74
CA PRO A 72 18.84 15.24 -1.95
C PRO A 72 19.49 14.66 -3.21
N SER A 73 19.00 13.54 -3.72
CA SER A 73 19.46 12.88 -4.94
C SER A 73 18.55 13.29 -6.11
N PRO A 74 18.95 14.27 -6.96
CA PRO A 74 18.08 14.78 -8.02
C PRO A 74 17.79 13.71 -9.07
N ALA A 75 16.58 13.74 -9.61
CA ALA A 75 16.16 12.82 -10.65
C ALA A 75 16.75 13.19 -12.02
N GLU A 76 17.00 12.17 -12.84
CA GLU A 76 17.32 12.35 -14.25
C GLU A 76 16.01 12.44 -15.05
N VAL A 77 15.59 13.66 -15.34
CA VAL A 77 14.37 14.00 -16.09
C VAL A 77 14.71 14.83 -17.33
N PRO A 78 13.83 14.88 -18.35
CA PRO A 78 14.06 15.68 -19.55
C PRO A 78 14.46 17.12 -19.23
N THR A 79 15.37 17.71 -20.01
CA THR A 79 15.87 19.08 -19.79
C THR A 79 15.11 20.14 -20.58
N ASP A 80 14.38 19.75 -21.62
CA ASP A 80 13.55 20.66 -22.42
C ASP A 80 12.41 21.27 -21.56
N PRO A 81 12.40 22.60 -21.35
CA PRO A 81 11.36 23.26 -20.56
C PRO A 81 9.95 23.06 -21.13
N GLN A 82 9.79 22.88 -22.45
CA GLN A 82 8.48 22.65 -23.06
C GLN A 82 7.96 21.23 -22.77
N GLU A 83 8.83 20.23 -22.83
CA GLU A 83 8.47 18.86 -22.44
C GLU A 83 8.08 18.77 -20.97
N ARG A 84 8.81 19.46 -20.08
CA ARG A 84 8.47 19.57 -18.66
C ARG A 84 7.11 20.23 -18.44
N ALA A 85 6.84 21.32 -19.13
CA ALA A 85 5.54 22.00 -19.09
C ALA A 85 4.41 21.07 -19.58
N ASN A 86 4.62 20.34 -20.67
CA ASN A 86 3.65 19.39 -21.21
C ASN A 86 3.37 18.26 -20.19
N HIS A 87 4.42 17.70 -19.60
CA HIS A 87 4.31 16.64 -18.60
C HIS A 87 3.49 17.08 -17.38
N LEU A 88 3.81 18.24 -16.77
CA LEU A 88 3.09 18.70 -15.59
C LEU A 88 1.67 19.16 -15.89
N LYS A 89 1.40 19.73 -17.07
CA LYS A 89 0.02 19.98 -17.52
C LYS A 89 -0.76 18.69 -17.65
N ALA A 90 -0.20 17.69 -18.32
CA ALA A 90 -0.83 16.38 -18.46
C ALA A 90 -1.06 15.72 -17.10
N PHE A 91 -0.14 15.86 -16.14
CA PHE A 91 -0.31 15.36 -14.78
C PHE A 91 -1.42 16.12 -14.02
N GLY A 92 -1.55 17.43 -14.21
CA GLY A 92 -2.67 18.21 -13.69
C GLY A 92 -4.02 17.73 -14.24
N TYR A 93 -4.11 17.53 -15.56
CA TYR A 93 -5.32 17.00 -16.21
C TYR A 93 -5.62 15.55 -15.81
N PHE A 94 -4.57 14.73 -15.64
CA PHE A 94 -4.72 13.40 -15.10
C PHE A 94 -5.38 13.43 -13.73
N ASN A 95 -5.09 14.42 -12.88
CA ASN A 95 -5.76 14.58 -11.58
C ASN A 95 -7.12 15.33 -11.64
N ASP A 96 -7.69 15.55 -12.83
CA ASP A 96 -8.98 16.21 -13.11
C ASP A 96 -9.04 17.73 -13.02
N ALA A 97 -7.89 18.41 -13.15
CA ALA A 97 -7.91 19.85 -13.37
C ALA A 97 -8.72 20.18 -14.64
N ALA A 98 -9.59 21.18 -14.58
CA ALA A 98 -10.34 21.64 -15.75
C ALA A 98 -9.41 22.39 -16.72
N MET A 99 -8.52 23.23 -16.18
CA MET A 99 -7.53 23.99 -16.96
C MET A 99 -6.22 24.06 -16.18
N VAL A 100 -5.09 23.97 -16.89
CA VAL A 100 -3.75 24.08 -16.31
C VAL A 100 -2.94 25.09 -17.11
N GLY A 101 -2.24 25.98 -16.41
CA GLY A 101 -1.36 26.99 -16.99
C GLY A 101 -0.12 27.20 -16.13
N ILE A 102 0.95 27.70 -16.74
CA ILE A 102 2.24 27.90 -16.08
C ILE A 102 2.68 29.36 -16.26
N CYS A 103 3.14 30.01 -15.20
CA CYS A 103 3.68 31.37 -15.26
C CYS A 103 5.00 31.51 -14.51
N ARG A 104 5.68 32.63 -14.74
CA ARG A 104 6.79 33.04 -13.88
C ARG A 104 6.25 33.60 -12.58
N LEU A 105 6.88 33.24 -11.47
CA LEU A 105 6.62 33.78 -10.15
C LEU A 105 7.42 35.08 -10.00
N THR A 106 6.75 36.14 -9.57
CA THR A 106 7.35 37.46 -9.35
C THR A 106 7.03 37.94 -7.93
N GLU A 107 7.77 38.94 -7.43
CA GLU A 107 7.54 39.49 -6.09
C GLU A 107 6.14 40.10 -5.93
N GLU A 108 5.58 40.72 -6.99
CA GLU A 108 4.25 41.32 -6.96
C GLU A 108 3.11 40.30 -6.72
N MET A 109 3.41 39.01 -6.90
CA MET A 109 2.49 37.90 -6.67
C MET A 109 2.57 37.32 -5.26
N GLN A 110 3.60 37.65 -4.48
CA GLN A 110 3.74 37.16 -3.12
C GLN A 110 2.83 37.96 -2.18
N LEU A 111 2.21 37.27 -1.23
CA LEU A 111 1.41 37.93 -0.21
C LEU A 111 2.33 38.59 0.83
N PRO A 112 2.08 39.84 1.24
CA PRO A 112 2.84 40.47 2.33
C PRO A 112 2.76 39.69 3.65
N ARG A 113 1.66 38.96 3.85
CA ARG A 113 1.48 38.02 4.95
C ARG A 113 0.83 36.75 4.41
N PRO A 114 1.45 35.56 4.58
CA PRO A 114 0.85 34.30 4.19
C PRO A 114 -0.51 34.07 4.87
N ILE A 115 -1.44 33.46 4.13
CA ILE A 115 -2.69 32.93 4.65
C ILE A 115 -2.40 31.56 5.25
N GLN A 116 -2.86 31.31 6.46
CA GLN A 116 -2.70 30.03 7.17
C GLN A 116 -4.06 29.45 7.56
N ASN A 117 -4.16 28.13 7.48
CA ASN A 117 -5.35 27.41 7.94
C ASN A 117 -5.22 27.12 9.45
N PRO A 118 -6.08 27.71 10.31
CA PRO A 118 -5.97 27.54 11.76
C PRO A 118 -6.24 26.10 12.24
N GLU A 119 -6.86 25.24 11.43
CA GLU A 119 -7.18 23.85 11.81
C GLU A 119 -5.99 22.89 11.66
N VAL A 120 -4.87 23.33 11.06
CA VAL A 120 -3.66 22.50 10.87
C VAL A 120 -3.05 22.09 12.21
N ASP A 121 -2.99 23.00 13.18
CA ASP A 121 -2.39 22.74 14.50
C ASP A 121 -3.11 21.62 15.26
N ARG A 122 -4.45 21.55 15.13
CA ARG A 122 -5.25 20.48 15.73
C ARG A 122 -4.89 19.10 15.16
N LEU A 123 -4.60 19.02 13.86
CA LEU A 123 -4.28 17.76 13.18
C LEU A 123 -2.83 17.31 13.44
N ALA A 124 -1.92 18.25 13.73
CA ALA A 124 -0.54 17.95 14.10
C ALA A 124 -0.45 16.98 15.28
N GLU A 125 -1.31 17.16 16.27
CA GLU A 125 -1.32 16.27 17.44
C GLU A 125 -1.77 14.85 17.09
N ALA A 126 -2.73 14.71 16.19
CA ALA A 126 -3.17 13.39 15.72
C ALA A 126 -2.07 12.66 14.95
N LEU A 127 -1.26 13.38 14.15
CA LEU A 127 -0.11 12.82 13.42
C LEU A 127 1.04 12.42 14.36
N ARG A 128 1.21 13.10 15.50
CA ARG A 128 2.25 12.75 16.49
C ARG A 128 1.90 11.53 17.34
N THR A 129 0.63 11.32 17.65
CA THR A 129 0.21 10.41 18.73
C THR A 129 -0.54 9.16 18.27
N ARG A 130 -1.14 9.15 17.07
CA ARG A 130 -1.98 8.02 16.63
C ARG A 130 -1.15 6.95 15.92
N GLN A 131 -1.23 5.72 16.43
CA GLN A 131 -0.74 4.53 15.72
C GLN A 131 -1.82 3.98 14.78
N THR A 132 -1.48 3.73 13.52
CA THR A 132 -2.41 3.10 12.56
C THR A 132 -2.49 1.59 12.73
N LYS A 133 -3.69 1.03 12.54
CA LYS A 133 -3.95 -0.43 12.57
C LYS A 133 -4.16 -0.97 11.16
N THR A 134 -3.09 -1.17 10.39
CA THR A 134 -3.20 -1.66 9.00
C THR A 134 -2.02 -2.53 8.55
N LEU A 135 -2.26 -3.36 7.53
CA LEU A 135 -1.26 -4.16 6.81
C LEU A 135 -0.86 -3.51 5.47
N ALA A 136 -1.15 -2.21 5.29
CA ALA A 136 -0.71 -1.48 4.11
C ALA A 136 0.81 -1.34 4.13
N SER A 137 1.46 -1.86 3.08
CA SER A 137 2.92 -1.85 2.98
C SER A 137 3.51 -0.45 3.14
N GLY A 138 4.62 -0.31 3.86
CA GLY A 138 5.32 0.98 4.03
C GLY A 138 4.53 2.08 4.74
N ILE A 139 3.38 1.78 5.36
CA ILE A 139 2.58 2.80 6.07
C ILE A 139 3.36 3.44 7.24
N ASP A 140 4.13 2.65 7.98
CA ASP A 140 4.93 3.15 9.10
C ASP A 140 5.98 4.15 8.63
N MET A 141 6.60 3.93 7.46
CA MET A 141 7.51 4.90 6.85
C MET A 141 6.78 6.19 6.47
N ILE A 142 5.60 6.09 5.85
CA ILE A 142 4.81 7.27 5.48
C ILE A 142 4.43 8.08 6.72
N MET A 143 4.00 7.42 7.80
CA MET A 143 3.66 8.11 9.05
C MET A 143 4.87 8.76 9.71
N ALA A 144 6.02 8.09 9.70
CA ALA A 144 7.27 8.67 10.18
C ALA A 144 7.67 9.92 9.35
N ASP A 145 7.67 9.82 8.02
CA ASP A 145 8.01 10.92 7.12
C ASP A 145 7.04 12.11 7.28
N LEU A 146 5.74 11.82 7.49
CA LEU A 146 4.72 12.84 7.75
C LEU A 146 4.98 13.56 9.07
N LYS A 147 5.25 12.80 10.16
CA LYS A 147 5.57 13.37 11.47
C LYS A 147 6.82 14.26 11.40
N GLU A 148 7.90 13.74 10.81
CA GLU A 148 9.16 14.48 10.65
C GLU A 148 8.96 15.75 9.81
N SER A 149 8.15 15.70 8.75
CA SER A 149 7.83 16.88 7.93
C SER A 149 7.07 17.96 8.70
N MET A 150 6.26 17.58 9.70
CA MET A 150 5.53 18.53 10.54
C MET A 150 6.36 19.12 11.68
N GLU A 151 7.37 18.39 12.13
CA GLU A 151 8.30 18.83 13.18
C GLU A 151 9.46 19.66 12.61
N ALA A 152 9.68 19.60 11.28
CA ALA A 152 10.67 20.41 10.58
C ALA A 152 10.36 21.91 10.64
N GLU A 153 11.41 22.73 10.58
CA GLU A 153 11.28 24.19 10.52
C GLU A 153 10.50 24.62 9.25
N VAL A 154 9.65 25.64 9.41
CA VAL A 154 8.87 26.20 8.30
C VAL A 154 9.82 26.87 7.31
N THR A 155 9.87 26.37 6.08
CA THR A 155 10.69 26.92 5.00
C THR A 155 9.99 28.12 4.33
N THR A 156 10.71 28.92 3.54
CA THR A 156 10.13 29.96 2.67
C THR A 156 9.99 29.45 1.24
N ILE A 157 9.35 30.22 0.36
CA ILE A 157 9.32 29.93 -1.09
C ILE A 157 10.49 30.60 -1.84
N ASP A 158 11.54 31.00 -1.13
CA ASP A 158 12.69 31.68 -1.72
C ASP A 158 13.39 30.80 -2.76
N GLY A 159 13.81 31.40 -3.88
CA GLY A 159 14.43 30.68 -4.99
C GLY A 159 13.46 29.86 -5.85
N GLN A 160 12.17 29.81 -5.51
CA GLN A 160 11.14 29.28 -6.41
C GLN A 160 10.82 30.33 -7.47
N THR A 161 10.67 29.90 -8.72
CA THR A 161 10.63 30.81 -9.86
C THR A 161 9.41 30.60 -10.76
N HIS A 162 8.74 29.45 -10.68
CA HIS A 162 7.55 29.14 -11.48
C HIS A 162 6.32 28.93 -10.59
N GLY A 163 5.15 29.21 -11.16
CA GLY A 163 3.85 28.81 -10.63
C GLY A 163 3.10 27.93 -11.64
N ILE A 164 2.60 26.78 -11.20
CA ILE A 164 1.69 25.91 -11.96
C ILE A 164 0.29 26.10 -11.38
N VAL A 165 -0.64 26.57 -12.20
CA VAL A 165 -1.99 26.95 -11.77
C VAL A 165 -3.00 25.91 -12.24
N PHE A 166 -3.84 25.43 -11.33
CA PHE A 166 -4.90 24.45 -11.59
C PHE A 166 -6.26 25.08 -11.35
N LEU A 167 -7.11 25.12 -12.38
CA LEU A 167 -8.51 25.51 -12.24
C LEU A 167 -9.41 24.31 -12.10
N TYR A 168 -10.35 24.39 -11.15
CA TYR A 168 -11.40 23.40 -10.95
C TYR A 168 -12.77 24.02 -11.17
N GLU A 169 -13.48 23.54 -12.18
CA GLU A 169 -14.78 24.09 -12.57
C GLU A 169 -15.86 23.88 -11.52
N TYR A 170 -16.75 24.86 -11.38
CA TYR A 170 -18.03 24.66 -10.71
C TYR A 170 -18.98 23.98 -11.68
N HIS A 171 -19.78 23.08 -11.15
CA HIS A 171 -20.96 22.59 -11.86
C HIS A 171 -22.14 23.55 -11.61
N ARG A 172 -23.31 23.26 -12.19
CA ARG A 172 -24.55 23.98 -11.89
C ARG A 172 -24.77 24.08 -10.37
N THR A 173 -25.16 25.26 -9.89
CA THR A 173 -25.59 25.43 -8.48
C THR A 173 -26.75 24.47 -8.16
N PRO A 174 -26.67 23.69 -7.07
CA PRO A 174 -27.76 22.84 -6.63
C PRO A 174 -29.06 23.63 -6.49
N ARG A 175 -30.19 23.04 -6.89
CA ARG A 175 -31.52 23.67 -6.72
C ARG A 175 -31.98 23.47 -5.28
N PRO A 176 -32.50 24.49 -4.57
CA PRO A 176 -32.93 24.36 -3.18
C PRO A 176 -33.98 23.26 -2.94
N ASP A 177 -34.78 22.96 -3.95
CA ASP A 177 -35.89 22.00 -3.92
C ASP A 177 -35.56 20.65 -4.58
N GLU A 178 -34.35 20.46 -5.12
CA GLU A 178 -33.99 19.18 -5.74
C GLU A 178 -33.62 18.12 -4.69
N PRO A 179 -33.99 16.84 -4.90
CA PRO A 179 -33.68 15.77 -3.96
C PRO A 179 -32.18 15.64 -3.68
N GLY A 180 -31.82 15.52 -2.41
CA GLY A 180 -30.44 15.32 -1.97
C GLY A 180 -29.62 16.62 -1.80
N SER A 181 -30.24 17.79 -2.01
CA SER A 181 -29.52 19.05 -1.97
C SER A 181 -29.24 19.59 -0.57
N ASP A 182 -29.77 18.97 0.49
CA ASP A 182 -29.72 19.46 1.87
C ASP A 182 -28.29 19.77 2.34
N TRP A 183 -27.32 18.95 1.93
CA TRP A 183 -25.93 19.05 2.40
C TRP A 183 -25.04 19.93 1.52
N ILE A 184 -25.43 20.21 0.28
CA ILE A 184 -24.52 20.73 -0.77
C ILE A 184 -24.81 22.18 -1.18
N GLN A 185 -25.80 22.82 -0.56
CA GLN A 185 -26.09 24.24 -0.83
C GLN A 185 -24.87 25.13 -0.55
N ASP A 186 -24.58 26.02 -1.48
CA ASP A 186 -23.48 26.99 -1.42
C ASP A 186 -22.09 26.38 -1.17
N ALA A 187 -21.85 25.11 -1.52
CA ALA A 187 -20.59 24.41 -1.23
C ALA A 187 -19.59 24.37 -2.41
N GLN A 188 -19.89 25.02 -3.55
CA GLN A 188 -19.10 24.89 -4.80
C GLN A 188 -17.65 25.35 -4.64
N ALA A 189 -17.42 26.50 -3.98
CA ALA A 189 -16.08 27.03 -3.75
C ALA A 189 -15.23 26.06 -2.90
N HIS A 190 -15.83 25.52 -1.84
CA HIS A 190 -15.19 24.54 -0.95
C HIS A 190 -14.87 23.24 -1.66
N ARG A 191 -15.81 22.71 -2.45
CA ARG A 191 -15.60 21.52 -3.28
C ARG A 191 -14.45 21.75 -4.25
N ALA A 192 -14.43 22.87 -4.97
CA ALA A 192 -13.38 23.16 -5.93
C ALA A 192 -12.01 23.36 -5.24
N CYS A 193 -11.97 24.04 -4.10
CA CYS A 193 -10.77 24.19 -3.27
C CYS A 193 -10.22 22.83 -2.83
N LEU A 194 -11.08 21.94 -2.31
CA LEU A 194 -10.69 20.61 -1.85
C LEU A 194 -10.08 19.79 -3.00
N ARG A 195 -10.75 19.77 -4.16
CA ARG A 195 -10.29 19.05 -5.36
C ARG A 195 -8.98 19.63 -5.91
N ALA A 196 -8.85 20.95 -5.95
CA ALA A 196 -7.66 21.63 -6.44
C ALA A 196 -6.45 21.42 -5.52
N THR A 197 -6.67 21.47 -4.20
CA THR A 197 -5.62 21.23 -3.20
C THR A 197 -5.07 19.81 -3.31
N GLU A 198 -5.92 18.78 -3.53
CA GLU A 198 -5.44 17.40 -3.77
C GLU A 198 -4.41 17.37 -4.91
N THR A 199 -4.71 18.02 -6.03
CA THR A 199 -3.79 18.06 -7.19
C THR A 199 -2.50 18.79 -6.88
N ALA A 200 -2.60 19.95 -6.23
CA ALA A 200 -1.43 20.75 -5.88
C ALA A 200 -0.50 19.99 -4.91
N CYS A 201 -1.05 19.35 -3.87
CA CYS A 201 -0.25 18.58 -2.92
C CYS A 201 0.43 17.37 -3.58
N VAL A 202 -0.25 16.66 -4.50
CA VAL A 202 0.34 15.57 -5.27
C VAL A 202 1.49 16.07 -6.15
N ILE A 203 1.29 17.14 -6.91
CA ILE A 203 2.30 17.64 -7.86
C ILE A 203 3.48 18.30 -7.14
N ALA A 204 3.26 19.02 -6.05
CA ALA A 204 4.34 19.52 -5.20
C ALA A 204 5.16 18.36 -4.62
N ASN A 205 4.50 17.32 -4.10
CA ASN A 205 5.21 16.16 -3.59
C ASN A 205 6.00 15.43 -4.69
N TYR A 206 5.44 15.30 -5.90
CA TYR A 206 6.12 14.75 -7.06
C TYR A 206 7.42 15.51 -7.37
N LEU A 207 7.37 16.84 -7.45
CA LEU A 207 8.55 17.65 -7.73
C LEU A 207 9.61 17.54 -6.63
N ARG A 208 9.21 17.51 -5.35
CA ARG A 208 10.15 17.29 -4.23
C ARG A 208 10.83 15.93 -4.29
N ILE A 209 10.08 14.88 -4.65
CA ILE A 209 10.60 13.52 -4.85
C ILE A 209 11.64 13.50 -5.99
N LEU A 210 11.45 14.32 -7.02
CA LEU A 210 12.42 14.49 -8.11
C LEU A 210 13.62 15.38 -7.76
N GLY A 211 13.67 15.95 -6.55
CA GLY A 211 14.76 16.80 -6.08
C GLY A 211 14.57 18.30 -6.33
N TYR A 212 13.35 18.75 -6.64
CA TYR A 212 13.04 20.16 -6.86
C TYR A 212 12.19 20.74 -5.72
N PRO A 213 12.69 21.77 -5.01
CA PRO A 213 11.90 22.53 -4.06
C PRO A 213 10.55 22.97 -4.66
N SER A 214 9.47 22.68 -3.94
CA SER A 214 8.13 23.08 -4.34
C SER A 214 7.15 23.05 -3.18
N ARG A 215 6.12 23.89 -3.29
CA ARG A 215 5.07 24.05 -2.29
C ARG A 215 3.70 24.10 -2.95
N ALA A 216 2.71 23.45 -2.33
CA ALA A 216 1.31 23.55 -2.74
C ALA A 216 0.62 24.76 -2.08
N HIS A 217 -0.32 25.39 -2.76
CA HIS A 217 -1.05 26.58 -2.31
C HIS A 217 -2.55 26.41 -2.57
N SER A 218 -3.36 26.70 -1.56
CA SER A 218 -4.82 26.56 -1.58
C SER A 218 -5.49 27.87 -1.17
N ALA A 219 -6.82 27.94 -1.30
CA ALA A 219 -7.59 29.10 -0.84
C ALA A 219 -7.63 29.22 0.71
N THR A 220 -7.19 28.19 1.44
CA THR A 220 -7.10 28.16 2.92
C THR A 220 -5.68 28.36 3.44
N CYS A 221 -4.65 28.08 2.64
CA CYS A 221 -3.26 28.16 3.05
C CYS A 221 -2.34 28.49 1.86
N THR A 222 -1.79 29.71 1.81
CA THR A 222 -0.96 30.17 0.68
C THR A 222 -0.03 31.33 1.04
N ASP A 223 1.14 31.36 0.39
CA ASP A 223 2.12 32.46 0.43
C ASP A 223 2.01 33.41 -0.78
N VAL A 224 1.15 33.10 -1.76
CA VAL A 224 1.01 33.84 -3.03
C VAL A 224 -0.45 34.18 -3.33
N ASP A 225 -0.68 35.25 -4.10
CA ASP A 225 -1.99 35.65 -4.58
C ASP A 225 -2.44 34.77 -5.76
N LEU A 226 -3.36 33.85 -5.48
CA LEU A 226 -3.86 32.88 -6.46
C LEU A 226 -4.54 33.54 -7.68
N ASN A 227 -5.16 34.71 -7.51
CA ASN A 227 -5.82 35.41 -8.60
C ASN A 227 -4.78 35.97 -9.58
N LYS A 228 -3.72 36.59 -9.07
CA LYS A 228 -2.64 37.14 -9.91
C LYS A 228 -1.96 36.05 -10.73
N LEU A 229 -1.62 34.92 -10.11
CA LEU A 229 -1.03 33.78 -10.83
C LEU A 229 -1.99 33.22 -11.89
N THR A 230 -3.30 33.18 -11.62
CA THR A 230 -4.29 32.70 -12.60
C THR A 230 -4.35 33.55 -13.86
N VAL A 231 -4.26 34.87 -13.71
CA VAL A 231 -4.20 35.81 -14.85
C VAL A 231 -2.86 35.69 -15.57
N ALA A 232 -1.74 35.66 -14.83
CA ALA A 232 -0.40 35.53 -15.39
C ALA A 232 -0.20 34.23 -16.17
N ALA A 233 -0.77 33.12 -15.71
CA ALA A 233 -0.75 31.82 -16.40
C ALA A 233 -1.68 31.76 -17.62
N GLY A 234 -2.39 32.85 -17.93
CA GLY A 234 -3.28 32.94 -19.08
C GLY A 234 -4.50 32.03 -18.98
N LEU A 235 -5.04 31.86 -17.77
CA LEU A 235 -6.25 31.05 -17.54
C LEU A 235 -7.50 31.89 -17.30
N ALA A 236 -7.36 33.11 -16.77
CA ALA A 236 -8.47 34.03 -16.55
C ALA A 236 -8.13 35.48 -16.94
N GLN A 237 -9.17 36.30 -17.04
CA GLN A 237 -9.08 37.77 -17.19
C GLN A 237 -9.97 38.44 -16.16
N VAL A 238 -9.65 39.68 -15.81
CA VAL A 238 -10.54 40.51 -15.00
C VAL A 238 -11.69 41.03 -15.87
N ARG A 239 -12.93 40.73 -15.49
CA ARG A 239 -14.15 41.21 -16.13
C ARG A 239 -15.13 41.63 -15.06
N ASN A 240 -15.60 42.87 -15.12
CA ASN A 240 -16.52 43.45 -14.13
C ASN A 240 -16.01 43.33 -12.67
N GLY A 241 -14.70 43.46 -12.45
CA GLY A 241 -14.10 43.37 -11.11
C GLY A 241 -13.89 41.96 -10.57
N GLU A 242 -14.21 40.92 -11.34
CA GLU A 242 -14.03 39.50 -10.96
C GLU A 242 -13.19 38.76 -12.00
N LEU A 243 -12.57 37.65 -11.62
CA LEU A 243 -11.89 36.78 -12.58
C LEU A 243 -12.92 35.97 -13.37
N ALA A 244 -12.72 35.90 -14.69
CA ALA A 244 -13.50 35.04 -15.57
C ALA A 244 -12.56 34.22 -16.45
N ALA A 245 -12.63 32.90 -16.33
CA ALA A 245 -11.94 31.97 -17.21
C ALA A 245 -12.78 31.74 -18.49
N PRO A 246 -12.17 31.69 -19.69
CA PRO A 246 -12.87 31.27 -20.89
C PRO A 246 -13.57 29.92 -20.68
N TYR A 247 -14.76 29.75 -21.25
CA TYR A 247 -15.62 28.55 -21.09
C TYR A 247 -16.20 28.31 -19.68
N LEU A 248 -15.54 28.70 -18.58
CA LEU A 248 -16.01 28.48 -17.21
C LEU A 248 -16.75 29.69 -16.62
N GLY A 249 -16.43 30.91 -17.07
CA GLY A 249 -16.90 32.13 -16.44
C GLY A 249 -16.22 32.35 -15.07
N PRO A 250 -16.90 32.92 -14.07
CA PRO A 250 -16.35 33.11 -12.73
C PRO A 250 -16.42 31.85 -11.84
N GLY A 251 -17.10 30.79 -12.30
CA GLY A 251 -17.36 29.60 -11.49
C GLY A 251 -16.20 28.60 -11.50
N PHE A 252 -15.13 28.90 -10.75
CA PHE A 252 -14.01 27.98 -10.57
C PHE A 252 -13.28 28.18 -9.23
N GLY A 253 -12.58 27.14 -8.77
CA GLY A 253 -11.60 27.21 -7.69
C GLY A 253 -10.17 27.15 -8.24
N VAL A 254 -9.21 27.62 -7.44
CA VAL A 254 -7.80 27.70 -7.81
C VAL A 254 -6.93 27.00 -6.76
N ALA A 255 -5.95 26.25 -7.21
CA ALA A 255 -4.77 25.89 -6.43
C ALA A 255 -3.51 26.10 -7.26
N VAL A 256 -2.37 26.29 -6.59
CA VAL A 256 -1.08 26.55 -7.23
C VAL A 256 -0.01 25.62 -6.68
N VAL A 257 0.95 25.25 -7.50
CA VAL A 257 2.26 24.77 -7.06
C VAL A 257 3.33 25.76 -7.45
N THR A 258 4.09 26.29 -6.48
CA THR A 258 5.31 27.05 -6.76
C THR A 258 6.51 26.11 -6.73
N THR A 259 7.51 26.36 -7.57
CA THR A 259 8.70 25.50 -7.66
C THR A 259 9.91 26.19 -8.29
N SER A 260 11.10 25.67 -8.02
CA SER A 260 12.33 26.00 -8.76
C SER A 260 12.51 25.20 -10.06
N PHE A 261 11.65 24.21 -10.34
CA PHE A 261 11.72 23.39 -11.56
C PHE A 261 11.51 24.26 -12.81
N ASP A 262 12.49 24.26 -13.73
CA ASP A 262 12.47 25.13 -14.92
C ASP A 262 11.55 24.58 -16.02
N MET A 263 10.68 25.43 -16.58
CA MET A 263 9.60 25.06 -17.50
C MET A 263 9.23 26.19 -18.45
N ALA A 264 8.66 25.84 -19.62
CA ALA A 264 8.05 26.82 -20.49
C ALA A 264 6.80 27.43 -19.84
N THR A 265 6.65 28.75 -19.97
CA THR A 265 5.49 29.51 -19.45
C THR A 265 4.43 29.71 -20.52
N ASP A 266 3.18 29.84 -20.09
CA ASP A 266 2.06 30.20 -20.95
C ASP A 266 1.95 31.71 -21.11
N ARG A 267 1.47 32.13 -22.28
CA ARG A 267 1.11 33.53 -22.52
C ARG A 267 -0.24 33.86 -21.90
N THR A 268 -0.38 35.12 -21.48
CA THR A 268 -1.64 35.64 -20.97
C THR A 268 -2.73 35.64 -22.05
N LEU A 269 -3.99 35.81 -21.64
CA LEU A 269 -5.12 35.92 -22.56
C LEU A 269 -5.22 37.33 -23.14
N ALA A 270 -5.35 37.46 -24.45
CA ALA A 270 -5.62 38.75 -25.09
C ALA A 270 -7.00 39.29 -24.68
N ASP A 271 -7.11 40.60 -24.44
CA ASP A 271 -8.33 41.29 -23.97
C ASP A 271 -9.60 40.88 -24.74
N HIS A 272 -9.45 40.71 -26.05
CA HIS A 272 -10.54 40.34 -26.95
C HIS A 272 -10.37 38.90 -27.46
N GLN A 273 -11.36 38.05 -27.17
CA GLN A 273 -11.40 36.67 -27.61
C GLN A 273 -12.33 36.50 -28.83
N PRO A 274 -11.84 35.99 -29.98
CA PRO A 274 -12.67 35.80 -31.16
C PRO A 274 -13.83 34.82 -30.91
N TRP A 275 -15.06 35.20 -31.26
CA TRP A 275 -16.25 34.38 -31.04
C TRP A 275 -16.15 33.01 -31.72
N LEU A 276 -15.64 32.94 -32.96
CA LEU A 276 -15.48 31.68 -33.70
C LEU A 276 -14.55 30.67 -32.97
N ARG A 277 -13.61 31.16 -32.15
CA ARG A 277 -12.67 30.34 -31.40
C ARG A 277 -13.23 29.87 -30.06
N THR A 278 -14.03 30.70 -29.39
CA THR A 278 -14.56 30.44 -28.03
C THR A 278 -16.00 29.95 -27.98
N LYS A 279 -16.83 30.31 -28.96
CA LYS A 279 -18.28 30.05 -28.98
C LYS A 279 -18.80 29.51 -30.32
N GLY A 280 -17.92 29.19 -31.26
CA GLY A 280 -18.29 28.66 -32.58
C GLY A 280 -18.67 27.17 -32.62
N PRO A 281 -19.07 26.65 -33.80
CA PRO A 281 -19.59 25.27 -33.95
C PRO A 281 -18.65 24.16 -33.47
N ALA A 282 -17.34 24.34 -33.61
CA ALA A 282 -16.37 23.37 -33.10
C ALA A 282 -16.48 23.19 -31.57
N TRP A 283 -16.70 24.28 -30.82
CA TRP A 283 -16.93 24.23 -29.37
C TRP A 283 -18.28 23.62 -29.01
N TRP A 284 -19.32 23.87 -29.80
CA TRP A 284 -20.64 23.27 -29.56
C TRP A 284 -20.61 21.76 -29.72
N LEU A 285 -19.97 21.25 -30.77
CA LEU A 285 -19.97 19.82 -31.09
C LEU A 285 -18.80 19.03 -30.47
N GLY A 286 -17.79 19.70 -29.90
CA GLY A 286 -16.61 19.04 -29.34
C GLY A 286 -15.62 18.52 -30.40
N LYS A 287 -15.47 19.21 -31.53
CA LYS A 287 -14.60 18.74 -32.62
C LYS A 287 -13.12 18.92 -32.24
N GLY A 288 -12.49 17.84 -31.78
CA GLY A 288 -11.06 17.76 -31.45
C GLY A 288 -10.70 17.95 -29.97
N PHE A 289 -11.69 17.90 -29.07
CA PHE A 289 -11.51 18.04 -27.62
C PHE A 289 -12.68 17.42 -26.85
N ALA A 290 -12.43 16.98 -25.61
CA ALA A 290 -13.38 16.18 -24.83
C ALA A 290 -14.60 16.97 -24.31
N LYS A 291 -14.38 18.19 -23.81
CA LYS A 291 -15.45 19.05 -23.25
C LYS A 291 -16.01 19.99 -24.32
N SER A 292 -17.33 20.15 -24.35
CA SER A 292 -18.06 20.97 -25.30
C SER A 292 -19.18 21.74 -24.61
N ALA A 293 -19.82 22.66 -25.34
CA ALA A 293 -21.00 23.36 -24.81
C ALA A 293 -22.14 22.40 -24.40
N LEU A 294 -22.19 21.20 -25.01
CA LEU A 294 -23.27 20.22 -24.82
C LEU A 294 -22.98 19.19 -23.71
N ASN A 295 -21.73 19.06 -23.26
CA ASN A 295 -21.35 18.04 -22.27
C ASN A 295 -20.53 18.56 -21.08
N ARG A 296 -20.16 19.85 -21.05
CA ARG A 296 -19.26 20.38 -19.99
C ARG A 296 -19.74 20.10 -18.57
N ASP A 297 -21.03 20.33 -18.34
CA ASP A 297 -21.67 20.13 -17.05
C ASP A 297 -22.67 18.97 -17.16
N PRO A 298 -22.36 17.79 -16.59
CA PRO A 298 -23.25 16.63 -16.66
C PRO A 298 -24.56 16.84 -15.89
N TYR A 299 -24.62 17.82 -14.99
CA TYR A 299 -25.78 18.13 -14.14
C TYR A 299 -26.61 19.32 -14.65
N ALA A 300 -26.25 19.90 -15.80
CA ALA A 300 -26.97 21.03 -16.40
C ALA A 300 -28.47 20.76 -16.58
N ARG A 301 -28.87 19.49 -16.76
CA ARG A 301 -30.27 19.04 -16.93
C ARG A 301 -30.59 17.77 -16.13
N ARG A 302 -29.77 17.42 -15.13
CA ARG A 302 -29.94 16.23 -14.31
C ARG A 302 -29.65 16.57 -12.86
N ASP A 303 -30.44 16.00 -11.97
CA ASP A 303 -30.28 16.18 -10.54
C ASP A 303 -29.04 15.43 -10.07
N TYR A 304 -28.32 15.99 -9.09
CA TYR A 304 -27.12 15.38 -8.56
C TYR A 304 -27.35 13.96 -8.07
N VAL A 305 -28.48 13.68 -7.41
CA VAL A 305 -28.86 12.34 -6.90
C VAL A 305 -28.84 11.25 -7.98
N MET A 306 -29.03 11.61 -9.25
CA MET A 306 -29.09 10.67 -10.37
C MET A 306 -27.71 10.37 -10.97
N GLY A 307 -26.66 11.09 -10.58
CA GLY A 307 -25.33 10.99 -11.16
C GLY A 307 -25.25 11.37 -12.64
N ALA A 308 -24.02 11.34 -13.16
CA ALA A 308 -23.73 11.67 -14.57
C ALA A 308 -24.18 10.56 -15.56
N HIS A 309 -24.17 9.31 -15.11
CA HIS A 309 -24.51 8.13 -15.89
C HIS A 309 -25.98 7.70 -15.66
N PRO A 310 -26.68 7.20 -16.68
CA PRO A 310 -28.12 6.92 -16.59
C PRO A 310 -28.45 5.56 -15.98
N PHE A 311 -27.99 5.30 -14.74
CA PHE A 311 -28.22 4.04 -14.01
C PHE A 311 -29.71 3.71 -13.80
N GLU A 312 -30.60 4.69 -13.89
CA GLU A 312 -32.06 4.51 -13.82
C GLU A 312 -32.64 3.71 -15.01
N ARG A 313 -31.87 3.56 -16.09
CA ARG A 313 -32.29 2.82 -17.29
C ARG A 313 -31.90 1.35 -17.29
N LEU A 314 -31.10 0.92 -16.30
CA LEU A 314 -30.65 -0.46 -16.19
C LEU A 314 -31.77 -1.33 -15.61
N LYS A 315 -31.85 -2.58 -16.07
CA LYS A 315 -32.74 -3.58 -15.49
C LYS A 315 -32.24 -3.90 -14.07
N ARG A 316 -33.13 -3.73 -13.10
CA ARG A 316 -32.92 -4.09 -11.69
C ARG A 316 -33.44 -5.51 -11.44
N VAL A 317 -32.79 -6.22 -10.53
CA VAL A 317 -33.14 -7.59 -10.13
C VAL A 317 -32.98 -7.72 -8.61
N ASP A 318 -33.75 -8.60 -7.99
CA ASP A 318 -33.77 -8.73 -6.52
C ASP A 318 -32.49 -9.36 -5.95
N THR A 319 -31.85 -10.23 -6.73
CA THR A 319 -30.59 -10.90 -6.38
C THR A 319 -29.58 -10.73 -7.50
N PRO A 320 -28.26 -10.69 -7.20
CA PRO A 320 -27.22 -10.62 -8.23
C PRO A 320 -27.36 -11.72 -9.30
N THR A 321 -26.85 -11.43 -10.51
CA THR A 321 -26.89 -12.36 -11.66
C THR A 321 -25.98 -13.59 -11.53
N THR A 322 -25.22 -13.68 -10.44
CA THR A 322 -24.39 -14.83 -10.06
C THR A 322 -24.85 -15.35 -8.71
N TYR A 323 -24.82 -16.67 -8.54
CA TYR A 323 -25.34 -17.28 -7.32
C TYR A 323 -24.45 -16.99 -6.10
N ILE A 324 -25.08 -16.64 -4.98
CA ILE A 324 -24.44 -16.48 -3.67
C ILE A 324 -25.25 -17.30 -2.67
N ASP A 325 -24.61 -18.30 -2.06
CA ASP A 325 -25.14 -18.99 -0.89
C ASP A 325 -24.72 -18.25 0.38
N GLU A 326 -25.43 -17.16 0.68
CA GLU A 326 -25.05 -16.23 1.75
C GLU A 326 -24.85 -16.90 3.12
N ALA A 327 -25.60 -17.98 3.40
CA ALA A 327 -25.48 -18.72 4.66
C ALA A 327 -24.14 -19.45 4.80
N ASN A 328 -23.45 -19.71 3.69
CA ASN A 328 -22.21 -20.47 3.62
C ASN A 328 -21.04 -19.65 3.02
N VAL A 329 -21.17 -18.33 2.90
CA VAL A 329 -20.04 -17.48 2.52
C VAL A 329 -19.06 -17.38 3.69
N ALA A 330 -17.88 -17.94 3.50
CA ALA A 330 -16.84 -17.95 4.53
C ALA A 330 -16.16 -16.59 4.68
N ARG A 331 -16.16 -16.04 5.91
CA ARG A 331 -15.31 -14.91 6.28
C ARG A 331 -13.87 -15.38 6.47
N VAL A 332 -12.92 -14.70 5.84
CA VAL A 332 -11.48 -14.97 5.94
C VAL A 332 -10.77 -13.80 6.63
N PRO A 333 -9.61 -14.00 7.29
CA PRO A 333 -8.92 -12.89 7.95
C PRO A 333 -8.34 -11.91 6.94
N LYS A 334 -8.14 -10.64 7.32
CA LYS A 334 -7.47 -9.63 6.48
C LYS A 334 -6.08 -10.08 6.02
N ARG A 335 -5.42 -10.93 6.81
CA ARG A 335 -4.13 -11.58 6.51
C ARG A 335 -4.14 -12.42 5.22
N ALA A 336 -5.32 -12.81 4.73
CA ALA A 336 -5.51 -13.52 3.46
C ALA A 336 -5.30 -12.64 2.21
N ASP A 337 -5.28 -11.31 2.36
CA ASP A 337 -4.93 -10.39 1.27
C ASP A 337 -3.54 -10.73 0.70
N MET A 338 -3.44 -10.96 -0.61
CA MET A 338 -2.20 -11.35 -1.28
C MET A 338 -1.07 -10.31 -1.13
N PHE A 339 -1.37 -9.02 -0.99
CA PHE A 339 -0.36 -8.00 -0.70
C PHE A 339 0.13 -8.04 0.75
N ALA A 340 -0.73 -8.46 1.70
CA ALA A 340 -0.28 -8.76 3.05
C ALA A 340 0.58 -10.03 3.05
N ARG A 341 0.14 -11.10 2.38
CA ARG A 341 0.91 -12.35 2.21
C ARG A 341 2.30 -12.10 1.64
N ALA A 342 2.41 -11.26 0.62
CA ALA A 342 3.68 -10.84 0.04
C ALA A 342 4.61 -10.17 1.08
N GLN A 343 4.11 -9.23 1.88
CA GLN A 343 4.91 -8.52 2.89
C GLN A 343 5.49 -9.47 3.95
N PHE A 344 4.69 -10.43 4.41
CA PHE A 344 5.13 -11.41 5.40
C PHE A 344 6.00 -12.54 4.81
N GLY A 345 6.26 -12.54 3.50
CA GLY A 345 7.13 -13.52 2.85
C GLY A 345 6.45 -14.84 2.48
N ASP A 346 5.12 -14.94 2.60
CA ASP A 346 4.38 -16.16 2.31
C ASP A 346 4.56 -16.65 0.85
N MET A 347 4.84 -15.71 -0.05
CA MET A 347 4.99 -15.91 -1.50
C MET A 347 6.45 -16.02 -1.95
N GLY A 348 7.39 -16.15 -0.99
CA GLY A 348 8.82 -16.23 -1.26
C GLY A 348 9.54 -14.87 -1.24
N LYS A 349 10.87 -14.95 -1.09
CA LYS A 349 11.77 -13.79 -0.86
C LYS A 349 11.69 -12.73 -1.95
N THR A 350 11.69 -13.12 -3.22
CA THR A 350 11.61 -12.17 -4.35
C THR A 350 10.34 -11.31 -4.31
N VAL A 351 9.19 -11.91 -3.97
CA VAL A 351 7.92 -11.18 -3.87
C VAL A 351 7.92 -10.29 -2.62
N GLN A 352 8.50 -10.77 -1.51
CA GLN A 352 8.67 -9.97 -0.30
C GLN A 352 9.55 -8.75 -0.53
N ASP A 353 10.69 -8.91 -1.21
CA ASP A 353 11.60 -7.81 -1.55
C ASP A 353 10.92 -6.79 -2.47
N GLY A 354 10.13 -7.24 -3.45
CA GLY A 354 9.30 -6.36 -4.28
C GLY A 354 8.18 -5.65 -3.50
N ALA A 355 7.72 -6.22 -2.39
CA ALA A 355 6.70 -5.66 -1.50
C ALA A 355 7.27 -4.69 -0.45
N LYS A 356 8.51 -4.89 -0.03
CA LYS A 356 9.19 -4.20 1.06
C LYS A 356 9.07 -2.68 0.98
N GLY A 357 8.67 -2.04 2.07
CA GLY A 357 8.51 -0.58 2.14
C GLY A 357 7.55 -0.02 1.10
N GLY A 358 6.71 -0.87 0.50
CA GLY A 358 5.78 -0.53 -0.57
C GLY A 358 6.43 -0.31 -1.94
N HIS A 359 7.59 -0.93 -2.19
CA HIS A 359 8.42 -0.70 -3.38
C HIS A 359 7.65 -0.80 -4.70
N TYR A 360 6.77 -1.80 -4.90
CA TYR A 360 5.95 -1.92 -6.12
C TYR A 360 5.07 -0.69 -6.45
N VAL A 361 4.77 0.17 -5.47
CA VAL A 361 4.17 1.49 -5.72
C VAL A 361 5.28 2.53 -5.86
N ARG A 362 6.23 2.57 -4.93
CA ARG A 362 7.24 3.65 -4.87
C ARG A 362 8.17 3.68 -6.08
N LYS A 363 8.32 2.57 -6.79
CA LYS A 363 9.10 2.45 -8.02
C LYS A 363 8.70 3.50 -9.08
N SER A 364 7.44 3.94 -9.10
CA SER A 364 6.93 4.99 -9.99
C SER A 364 6.69 6.31 -9.23
N ALA A 365 7.43 7.36 -9.60
CA ALA A 365 7.38 8.67 -8.93
C ALA A 365 5.97 9.29 -8.85
N PRO A 366 5.15 9.32 -9.93
CA PRO A 366 3.78 9.84 -9.85
C PRO A 366 2.92 9.13 -8.80
N SER A 367 3.09 7.82 -8.65
CA SER A 367 2.31 7.05 -7.69
C SER A 367 2.82 7.18 -6.25
N PHE A 368 4.14 7.33 -6.06
CA PHE A 368 4.69 7.63 -4.73
C PHE A 368 4.22 9.01 -4.25
N ALA A 369 4.16 9.98 -5.15
CA ALA A 369 3.66 11.32 -4.86
C ALA A 369 2.24 11.31 -4.30
N GLN A 370 1.36 10.49 -4.87
CA GLN A 370 -0.03 10.31 -4.43
C GLN A 370 -0.15 9.57 -3.10
N ARG A 371 0.76 8.62 -2.84
CA ARG A 371 0.70 7.74 -1.68
C ARG A 371 0.84 8.49 -0.35
N ARG A 372 1.59 9.60 -0.32
CA ARG A 372 1.80 10.40 0.91
C ARG A 372 0.48 10.95 1.47
N ALA A 373 -0.31 11.62 0.63
CA ALA A 373 -1.63 12.14 1.03
C ALA A 373 -2.61 11.00 1.39
N LEU A 374 -2.55 9.91 0.62
CA LEU A 374 -3.36 8.73 0.89
C LEU A 374 -3.06 8.13 2.28
N GLY A 375 -1.79 8.09 2.69
CA GLY A 375 -1.39 7.68 4.05
C GLY A 375 -1.91 8.64 5.12
N ALA A 376 -1.75 9.95 4.92
CA ALA A 376 -2.23 10.96 5.87
C ALA A 376 -3.74 10.84 6.17
N PHE A 377 -4.56 10.53 5.15
CA PHE A 377 -6.00 10.35 5.32
C PHE A 377 -6.41 9.11 6.13
N VAL A 378 -5.53 8.13 6.35
CA VAL A 378 -5.83 6.97 7.21
C VAL A 378 -6.25 7.41 8.61
N LEU A 379 -5.68 8.51 9.12
CA LEU A 379 -5.99 9.04 10.44
C LEU A 379 -7.39 9.65 10.57
N LEU A 380 -8.07 9.90 9.44
CA LEU A 380 -9.39 10.55 9.34
C LEU A 380 -10.51 9.61 8.90
N GLN A 381 -10.17 8.38 8.45
CA GLN A 381 -11.14 7.42 7.91
C GLN A 381 -12.23 7.02 8.92
N ASP A 382 -11.87 7.00 10.21
CA ASP A 382 -12.72 6.62 11.32
C ASP A 382 -12.63 7.65 12.45
N GLY A 383 -13.66 7.72 13.29
CA GLY A 383 -13.71 8.68 14.38
C GLY A 383 -15.02 8.63 15.18
N PRO A 384 -15.08 9.35 16.32
CA PRO A 384 -16.29 9.39 17.14
C PRO A 384 -17.42 10.14 16.41
N SER A 385 -18.65 9.69 16.65
CA SER A 385 -19.86 10.40 16.21
C SER A 385 -20.17 11.58 17.15
N ALA A 386 -20.78 12.65 16.62
CA ALA A 386 -21.14 13.81 17.40
C ALA A 386 -22.24 13.50 18.44
N ALA A 387 -21.94 13.71 19.73
CA ALA A 387 -22.91 13.63 20.82
C ALA A 387 -23.85 14.85 20.75
N ASN A 388 -25.16 14.64 20.57
CA ASN A 388 -26.21 15.67 20.37
C ASN A 388 -26.40 16.20 18.93
N ALA A 389 -26.18 15.36 17.92
CA ALA A 389 -26.47 15.71 16.53
C ALA A 389 -27.92 15.39 16.10
N PRO A 390 -28.41 15.94 14.96
CA PRO A 390 -29.81 15.82 14.53
C PRO A 390 -30.32 14.40 14.25
N ARG A 391 -29.42 13.43 13.95
CA ARG A 391 -29.73 12.02 13.63
C ARG A 391 -30.97 11.83 12.72
N PRO A 392 -30.93 12.29 11.46
CA PRO A 392 -32.06 12.16 10.54
C PRO A 392 -32.45 10.69 10.31
N SER A 393 -33.75 10.39 10.35
CA SER A 393 -34.27 9.01 10.37
C SER A 393 -34.95 8.55 9.08
N ASN A 394 -35.17 9.44 8.11
CA ASN A 394 -35.85 9.10 6.85
C ASN A 394 -34.85 8.44 5.86
N PRO A 395 -34.98 7.13 5.57
CA PRO A 395 -33.98 6.41 4.77
C PRO A 395 -33.87 6.91 3.32
N GLU A 396 -34.97 7.31 2.69
CA GLU A 396 -35.01 7.77 1.30
C GLU A 396 -34.33 9.14 1.15
N ARG A 397 -34.59 10.06 2.08
CA ARG A 397 -33.97 11.38 2.11
C ARG A 397 -32.47 11.26 2.41
N ASN A 398 -32.09 10.38 3.34
CA ASN A 398 -30.70 10.08 3.66
C ASN A 398 -29.96 9.53 2.43
N ALA A 399 -30.55 8.55 1.73
CA ALA A 399 -30.02 8.00 0.49
C ALA A 399 -29.85 9.07 -0.60
N ALA A 400 -30.83 9.95 -0.77
CA ALA A 400 -30.76 11.04 -1.73
C ALA A 400 -29.62 12.01 -1.43
N ASN A 401 -29.47 12.43 -0.15
CA ASN A 401 -28.40 13.32 0.29
C ASN A 401 -27.02 12.69 0.10
N ILE A 402 -26.84 11.42 0.45
CA ILE A 402 -25.56 10.71 0.29
C ILE A 402 -25.17 10.64 -1.19
N LYS A 403 -26.10 10.25 -2.07
CA LYS A 403 -25.83 10.17 -3.51
C LYS A 403 -25.51 11.54 -4.08
N ALA A 404 -26.37 12.54 -3.87
CA ALA A 404 -26.17 13.88 -4.39
C ALA A 404 -24.86 14.51 -3.89
N ALA A 405 -24.54 14.38 -2.60
CA ALA A 405 -23.26 14.81 -2.03
C ALA A 405 -22.06 14.13 -2.68
N SER A 406 -22.09 12.81 -2.83
CA SER A 406 -21.00 12.05 -3.44
C SER A 406 -20.76 12.45 -4.90
N TYR A 407 -21.83 12.60 -5.68
CA TYR A 407 -21.77 13.07 -7.07
C TYR A 407 -21.32 14.53 -7.20
N PHE A 408 -21.75 15.39 -6.28
CA PHE A 408 -21.31 16.79 -6.18
C PHE A 408 -19.80 16.90 -5.90
N LEU A 409 -19.30 16.08 -4.97
CA LEU A 409 -17.89 16.01 -4.64
C LEU A 409 -17.04 15.52 -5.83
N GLY A 410 -17.57 14.58 -6.62
CA GLY A 410 -16.93 14.08 -7.84
C GLY A 410 -16.70 12.57 -7.87
N VAL A 411 -17.54 11.79 -7.18
CA VAL A 411 -17.62 10.33 -7.33
C VAL A 411 -18.33 9.99 -8.65
N ASP A 412 -17.83 9.01 -9.41
CA ASP A 412 -18.35 8.69 -10.74
C ASP A 412 -19.60 7.79 -10.70
N ALA A 413 -19.66 6.86 -9.73
CA ALA A 413 -20.87 6.08 -9.45
C ALA A 413 -21.02 5.75 -7.96
N VAL A 414 -22.26 5.80 -7.47
CA VAL A 414 -22.60 5.61 -6.06
C VAL A 414 -23.78 4.65 -5.97
N GLY A 415 -23.68 3.66 -5.10
CA GLY A 415 -24.71 2.67 -4.86
C GLY A 415 -24.82 2.36 -3.37
N LEU A 416 -26.04 2.10 -2.90
CA LEU A 416 -26.35 1.91 -1.49
C LEU A 416 -26.87 0.48 -1.28
N SER A 417 -26.41 -0.20 -0.25
CA SER A 417 -26.89 -1.54 0.08
C SER A 417 -26.80 -1.82 1.58
N ARG A 418 -27.41 -2.92 2.01
CA ARG A 418 -27.01 -3.59 3.26
C ARG A 418 -25.51 -3.94 3.23
N CYS A 419 -24.93 -4.12 4.42
CA CYS A 419 -23.57 -4.60 4.66
C CYS A 419 -23.62 -5.89 5.50
N PRO A 420 -23.88 -7.05 4.87
CA PRO A 420 -24.02 -8.32 5.58
C PRO A 420 -22.70 -8.77 6.23
N ASP A 421 -22.76 -9.51 7.32
CA ASP A 421 -21.57 -10.00 8.06
C ASP A 421 -20.55 -10.71 7.18
N TRP A 422 -21.01 -11.49 6.19
CA TRP A 422 -20.14 -12.23 5.28
C TRP A 422 -19.32 -11.32 4.33
N THR A 423 -19.65 -10.04 4.24
CA THR A 423 -18.85 -9.03 3.51
C THR A 423 -17.70 -8.48 4.34
N TRP A 424 -17.65 -8.76 5.66
CA TRP A 424 -16.55 -8.37 6.53
C TRP A 424 -15.47 -9.45 6.57
N TYR A 425 -14.21 -9.04 6.67
CA TYR A 425 -13.15 -9.97 7.06
C TYR A 425 -13.49 -10.61 8.43
N SER A 426 -12.97 -11.81 8.70
CA SER A 426 -13.17 -12.46 10.01
C SER A 426 -12.33 -11.81 11.10
N HIS A 427 -11.13 -11.34 10.75
CA HIS A 427 -10.19 -10.71 11.67
C HIS A 427 -9.53 -9.49 11.01
N ASP A 428 -9.15 -8.51 11.82
CA ASP A 428 -8.48 -7.29 11.37
C ASP A 428 -6.95 -7.46 11.23
N ALA A 429 -6.23 -6.34 11.03
CA ALA A 429 -4.78 -6.32 10.83
C ALA A 429 -3.96 -6.79 12.03
N ALA A 430 -4.51 -6.72 13.25
CA ALA A 430 -3.87 -7.21 14.47
C ALA A 430 -4.15 -8.70 14.73
N GLY A 431 -5.05 -9.30 13.93
CA GLY A 431 -5.53 -10.66 14.15
C GLY A 431 -6.68 -10.74 15.16
N GLU A 432 -7.30 -9.61 15.53
CA GLU A 432 -8.46 -9.59 16.42
C GLU A 432 -9.75 -9.90 15.63
N PRO A 433 -10.69 -10.68 16.20
CA PRO A 433 -11.98 -10.95 15.57
C PRO A 433 -12.76 -9.66 15.30
N ILE A 434 -13.34 -9.56 14.11
CA ILE A 434 -14.23 -8.46 13.74
C ILE A 434 -15.66 -8.86 14.09
N ASP A 435 -16.30 -8.07 14.95
CA ASP A 435 -17.77 -8.04 15.07
C ASP A 435 -18.29 -6.87 14.22
N PRO A 436 -18.99 -7.13 13.08
CA PRO A 436 -19.45 -6.09 12.16
C PRO A 436 -20.17 -4.93 12.86
N PRO A 437 -19.57 -3.72 12.92
CA PRO A 437 -20.14 -2.61 13.67
C PRO A 437 -21.27 -1.87 12.93
N HIS A 438 -21.43 -2.13 11.62
CA HIS A 438 -22.31 -1.41 10.71
C HIS A 438 -23.04 -2.38 9.78
N ASP A 439 -24.30 -2.07 9.47
CA ASP A 439 -25.18 -2.89 8.63
C ASP A 439 -25.54 -2.21 7.28
N GLN A 440 -25.01 -1.01 7.03
CA GLN A 440 -25.19 -0.26 5.79
C GLN A 440 -23.86 -0.05 5.06
N ALA A 441 -23.90 -0.09 3.73
CA ALA A 441 -22.75 0.17 2.86
C ALA A 441 -23.08 1.19 1.77
N ILE A 442 -22.19 2.16 1.62
CA ILE A 442 -22.19 3.16 0.56
C ILE A 442 -21.00 2.84 -0.34
N SER A 443 -21.29 2.24 -1.49
CA SER A 443 -20.30 1.88 -2.48
C SER A 443 -20.02 3.06 -3.42
N MET A 444 -18.74 3.39 -3.60
CA MET A 444 -18.30 4.49 -4.45
C MET A 444 -17.29 4.01 -5.47
N ILE A 445 -17.46 4.41 -6.73
CA ILE A 445 -16.54 4.12 -7.84
C ILE A 445 -15.89 5.43 -8.30
N ILE A 446 -14.56 5.37 -8.47
CA ILE A 446 -13.76 6.39 -9.15
C ILE A 446 -13.17 5.80 -10.43
N ASP A 447 -13.32 6.48 -11.55
CA ASP A 447 -12.75 6.14 -12.85
C ASP A 447 -11.21 6.31 -12.81
N GLN A 448 -10.47 5.32 -13.33
CA GLN A 448 -9.01 5.37 -13.46
C GLN A 448 -8.51 6.21 -14.66
N GLY A 449 -9.42 6.70 -15.50
CA GLY A 449 -9.15 7.60 -16.63
C GLY A 449 -8.90 6.84 -17.94
N TYR A 450 -9.79 7.04 -18.92
CA TYR A 450 -9.72 6.38 -20.23
C TYR A 450 -8.47 6.80 -21.01
N GLU A 451 -8.23 8.10 -21.09
CA GLU A 451 -7.24 8.70 -21.97
C GLU A 451 -5.82 8.21 -21.62
N THR A 452 -5.46 8.18 -20.33
CA THR A 452 -4.15 7.66 -19.90
C THR A 452 -4.05 6.15 -20.14
N MET A 453 -5.13 5.40 -19.93
CA MET A 453 -5.16 3.95 -20.16
C MET A 453 -4.99 3.59 -21.64
N GLU A 454 -5.47 4.43 -22.56
CA GLU A 454 -5.27 4.27 -24.01
C GLU A 454 -3.78 4.35 -24.39
N GLY A 455 -3.02 5.27 -23.79
CA GLY A 455 -1.59 5.39 -24.01
C GLY A 455 -0.76 4.28 -23.36
N ALA A 456 -1.27 3.68 -22.29
CA ALA A 456 -0.52 2.73 -21.47
C ALA A 456 -0.55 1.31 -22.05
N SER A 457 0.44 0.48 -21.73
CA SER A 457 0.42 -0.99 -21.92
C SER A 457 -0.53 -1.68 -20.93
N GLY A 458 -0.84 -0.99 -19.83
CA GLY A 458 -1.59 -1.49 -18.68
C GLY A 458 -0.69 -2.06 -17.58
N ASP A 459 0.59 -2.27 -17.83
CA ASP A 459 1.60 -2.82 -16.92
C ASP A 459 2.96 -2.11 -17.05
N ASP A 460 2.93 -0.87 -17.54
CA ASP A 460 4.09 0.03 -17.64
C ASP A 460 4.17 0.97 -16.42
N TRP A 461 4.95 2.04 -16.54
CA TRP A 461 5.29 2.97 -15.46
C TRP A 461 4.13 3.82 -14.93
N ILE A 462 3.02 3.94 -15.67
CA ILE A 462 1.85 4.72 -15.23
C ILE A 462 0.75 3.87 -14.60
N SER A 463 0.78 2.55 -14.77
CA SER A 463 -0.30 1.63 -14.35
C SER A 463 -0.67 1.80 -12.86
N VAL A 464 0.34 1.79 -11.98
CA VAL A 464 0.10 2.00 -10.55
C VAL A 464 -0.41 3.41 -10.21
N ALA A 465 0.02 4.45 -10.94
CA ALA A 465 -0.44 5.82 -10.71
C ALA A 465 -1.93 6.00 -11.05
N GLN A 466 -2.44 5.29 -12.07
CA GLN A 466 -3.88 5.25 -12.36
C GLN A 466 -4.69 4.70 -11.17
N SER A 467 -4.19 3.63 -10.56
CA SER A 467 -4.78 3.05 -9.35
C SER A 467 -4.68 4.01 -8.15
N MET A 468 -3.50 4.56 -7.88
CA MET A 468 -3.24 5.41 -6.73
C MET A 468 -4.02 6.74 -6.79
N ARG A 469 -4.19 7.34 -7.99
CA ARG A 469 -5.08 8.49 -8.19
C ARG A 469 -6.50 8.18 -7.72
N ALA A 470 -7.07 7.07 -8.20
CA ALA A 470 -8.45 6.70 -7.89
C ALA A 470 -8.63 6.32 -6.41
N TYR A 471 -7.64 5.67 -5.80
CA TYR A 471 -7.65 5.36 -4.37
C TYR A 471 -7.53 6.61 -3.48
N LEU A 472 -6.63 7.53 -3.83
CA LEU A 472 -6.48 8.81 -3.15
C LEU A 472 -7.80 9.58 -3.20
N ARG A 473 -8.40 9.65 -4.40
CA ARG A 473 -9.69 10.30 -4.61
C ARG A 473 -10.78 9.74 -3.72
N PHE A 474 -10.95 8.41 -3.70
CA PHE A 474 -11.93 7.79 -2.84
C PHE A 474 -11.65 8.09 -1.36
N SER A 475 -10.39 7.97 -0.93
CA SER A 475 -10.03 8.20 0.48
C SER A 475 -10.37 9.60 0.96
N LEU A 476 -10.24 10.59 0.08
CA LEU A 476 -10.71 11.95 0.32
C LEU A 476 -12.24 12.03 0.33
N LEU A 477 -12.90 11.64 -0.77
CA LEU A 477 -14.34 11.90 -0.94
C LEU A 477 -15.22 11.01 -0.04
N GLY A 478 -14.91 9.71 0.04
CA GLY A 478 -15.58 8.77 0.95
C GLY A 478 -15.30 9.12 2.41
N GLY A 479 -14.09 9.62 2.70
CA GLY A 479 -13.74 10.18 4.01
C GLY A 479 -14.61 11.36 4.42
N VAL A 480 -14.80 12.34 3.54
CA VAL A 480 -15.71 13.48 3.76
C VAL A 480 -17.15 13.01 3.99
N VAL A 481 -17.64 12.03 3.22
CA VAL A 481 -19.00 11.49 3.42
C VAL A 481 -19.12 10.77 4.76
N ALA A 482 -18.13 9.96 5.15
CA ALA A 482 -18.11 9.32 6.46
C ALA A 482 -18.09 10.35 7.60
N GLN A 483 -17.26 11.39 7.50
CA GLN A 483 -17.23 12.47 8.47
C GLN A 483 -18.58 13.22 8.53
N GLN A 484 -19.24 13.45 7.40
CA GLN A 484 -20.56 14.08 7.39
C GLN A 484 -21.60 13.23 8.13
N ILE A 485 -21.58 11.92 7.95
CA ILE A 485 -22.47 11.00 8.66
C ILE A 485 -22.17 11.01 10.18
N ARG A 486 -20.90 11.07 10.56
CA ARG A 486 -20.47 11.24 11.97
C ARG A 486 -20.92 12.58 12.57
N ASN A 487 -20.84 13.66 11.81
CA ASN A 487 -21.36 14.98 12.20
C ASN A 487 -22.87 14.96 12.45
N LEU A 488 -23.61 14.08 11.75
CA LEU A 488 -25.05 13.88 11.93
C LEU A 488 -25.38 12.90 13.08
N GLY A 489 -24.37 12.35 13.75
CA GLY A 489 -24.52 11.54 14.97
C GLY A 489 -24.58 10.03 14.74
N TYR A 490 -24.33 9.56 13.52
CA TYR A 490 -24.25 8.14 13.18
C TYR A 490 -22.80 7.68 13.16
N LYS A 491 -22.54 6.39 13.39
CA LYS A 491 -21.21 5.81 13.22
C LYS A 491 -20.95 5.63 11.73
N ALA A 492 -19.74 5.96 11.29
CA ALA A 492 -19.34 5.71 9.90
C ALA A 492 -17.83 5.60 9.77
N LYS A 493 -17.38 4.68 8.89
CA LYS A 493 -15.97 4.46 8.55
C LYS A 493 -15.80 4.39 7.04
N ALA A 494 -14.78 5.08 6.52
CA ALA A 494 -14.35 4.94 5.13
C ALA A 494 -13.30 3.82 5.01
N HIS A 495 -13.59 2.77 4.25
CA HIS A 495 -12.71 1.65 3.98
C HIS A 495 -11.97 1.87 2.65
N SER A 496 -10.70 2.28 2.73
CA SER A 496 -9.86 2.55 1.58
C SER A 496 -8.88 1.39 1.28
N VAL A 497 -8.02 1.59 0.29
CA VAL A 497 -6.93 0.64 -0.01
C VAL A 497 -5.88 0.58 1.10
N MET A 498 -5.74 1.64 1.90
CA MET A 498 -4.77 1.69 2.99
C MET A 498 -5.31 1.12 4.28
N ASP A 499 -6.60 1.24 4.54
CA ASP A 499 -7.23 0.55 5.67
C ASP A 499 -8.71 0.27 5.37
N GLY A 500 -9.10 -0.98 5.56
CA GLY A 500 -10.43 -1.51 5.25
C GLY A 500 -10.67 -2.84 5.95
N GLU A 501 -11.94 -3.10 6.26
CA GLU A 501 -12.41 -4.28 7.01
C GLU A 501 -13.52 -5.04 6.26
N VAL A 502 -13.91 -4.54 5.08
CA VAL A 502 -14.94 -5.11 4.21
C VAL A 502 -14.39 -5.45 2.84
N LEU A 503 -14.97 -6.48 2.23
CA LEU A 503 -14.76 -6.88 0.85
C LEU A 503 -15.62 -6.01 -0.06
N GLN A 504 -14.98 -5.23 -0.92
CA GLN A 504 -15.67 -4.27 -1.79
C GLN A 504 -16.48 -4.93 -2.93
N PRO A 505 -15.98 -5.98 -3.64
CA PRO A 505 -16.70 -6.58 -4.76
C PRO A 505 -18.16 -7.00 -4.47
N PRO A 506 -18.48 -7.73 -3.38
CA PRO A 506 -19.86 -8.08 -3.11
C PRO A 506 -20.76 -6.86 -2.84
N LEU A 507 -20.23 -5.81 -2.21
CA LEU A 507 -21.00 -4.59 -1.95
C LEU A 507 -21.30 -3.80 -3.25
N LEU A 508 -20.41 -3.85 -4.25
CA LEU A 508 -20.70 -3.32 -5.59
C LEU A 508 -21.81 -4.10 -6.30
N LEU A 509 -21.88 -5.43 -6.11
CA LEU A 509 -22.95 -6.27 -6.67
C LEU A 509 -24.29 -5.96 -6.00
N LEU A 510 -24.33 -5.95 -4.66
CA LEU A 510 -25.54 -5.71 -3.88
C LEU A 510 -26.13 -4.31 -4.14
N SER A 511 -25.27 -3.31 -4.34
CA SER A 511 -25.68 -1.94 -4.65
C SER A 511 -25.99 -1.68 -6.12
N GLY A 512 -25.88 -2.70 -6.99
CA GLY A 512 -26.20 -2.59 -8.40
C GLY A 512 -25.28 -1.66 -9.20
N LEU A 513 -24.00 -1.60 -8.84
CA LEU A 513 -22.98 -0.83 -9.55
C LEU A 513 -22.25 -1.63 -10.64
N GLY A 514 -22.47 -2.95 -10.72
CA GLY A 514 -21.89 -3.79 -11.75
C GLY A 514 -22.26 -5.25 -11.59
N GLU A 515 -21.66 -6.08 -12.44
CA GLU A 515 -21.81 -7.53 -12.44
C GLU A 515 -20.45 -8.24 -12.34
N VAL A 516 -20.45 -9.50 -11.91
CA VAL A 516 -19.24 -10.35 -11.90
C VAL A 516 -18.74 -10.53 -13.33
N SER A 517 -17.44 -10.31 -13.54
CA SER A 517 -16.80 -10.40 -14.86
C SER A 517 -15.78 -11.55 -14.93
N ARG A 518 -15.40 -11.94 -16.15
CA ARG A 518 -14.34 -12.96 -16.37
C ARG A 518 -13.00 -12.57 -15.75
N ILE A 519 -12.71 -11.28 -15.57
CA ILE A 519 -11.48 -10.82 -14.93
C ILE A 519 -11.34 -11.42 -13.51
N GLY A 520 -12.46 -11.76 -12.88
CA GLY A 520 -12.53 -12.42 -11.59
C GLY A 520 -12.91 -11.44 -10.51
N GLU A 521 -11.95 -10.96 -9.74
CA GLU A 521 -12.16 -10.09 -8.57
C GLU A 521 -12.49 -8.63 -8.93
N VAL A 522 -12.83 -8.36 -10.19
CA VAL A 522 -13.24 -7.05 -10.70
C VAL A 522 -14.71 -7.09 -11.11
N ILE A 523 -15.53 -6.35 -10.38
CA ILE A 523 -16.91 -6.09 -10.75
C ILE A 523 -16.92 -5.06 -11.90
N LEU A 524 -17.58 -5.41 -13.00
CA LEU A 524 -17.57 -4.58 -14.20
C LEU A 524 -18.81 -3.70 -14.22
N ASN A 525 -18.59 -2.39 -14.36
CA ASN A 525 -19.64 -1.39 -14.44
C ASN A 525 -20.12 -1.22 -15.91
N PRO A 526 -21.43 -1.07 -16.16
CA PRO A 526 -21.98 -0.99 -17.52
C PRO A 526 -21.55 0.24 -18.34
N TYR A 527 -21.08 1.32 -17.68
CA TYR A 527 -20.68 2.56 -18.36
C TYR A 527 -19.17 2.78 -18.35
N LEU A 528 -18.51 2.48 -17.23
CA LEU A 528 -17.06 2.64 -17.04
C LEU A 528 -16.28 1.36 -17.41
N GLY A 529 -16.99 0.26 -17.68
CA GLY A 529 -16.36 -1.04 -17.83
C GLY A 529 -15.65 -1.46 -16.54
N PRO A 530 -14.51 -2.16 -16.65
CA PRO A 530 -13.68 -2.51 -15.49
C PRO A 530 -12.70 -1.38 -15.08
N ARG A 531 -12.75 -0.19 -15.70
CA ARG A 531 -11.78 0.93 -15.51
C ARG A 531 -12.01 1.70 -14.21
N LEU A 532 -12.12 1.00 -13.10
CA LEU A 532 -12.54 1.60 -11.83
C LEU A 532 -11.65 1.20 -10.68
N LYS A 533 -11.63 2.04 -9.65
CA LYS A 533 -11.38 1.63 -8.27
C LYS A 533 -12.61 1.92 -7.44
N SER A 534 -12.85 1.06 -6.47
CA SER A 534 -13.92 1.24 -5.51
C SER A 534 -13.38 1.57 -4.13
N GLY A 535 -14.27 2.11 -3.31
CA GLY A 535 -14.14 2.16 -1.88
C GLY A 535 -15.52 2.20 -1.23
N ILE A 536 -15.57 1.90 0.06
CA ILE A 536 -16.83 1.69 0.79
C ILE A 536 -16.86 2.61 1.99
N VAL A 537 -17.99 3.27 2.24
CA VAL A 537 -18.29 3.84 3.56
C VAL A 537 -19.33 2.95 4.23
N THR A 538 -19.03 2.40 5.41
CA THR A 538 -20.02 1.67 6.21
C THR A 538 -20.61 2.58 7.29
N THR A 539 -21.85 2.35 7.68
CA THR A 539 -22.55 3.17 8.69
C THR A 539 -23.72 2.44 9.36
N ASP A 540 -24.17 2.94 10.51
CA ASP A 540 -25.45 2.60 11.15
C ASP A 540 -26.59 3.60 10.80
N MET A 541 -26.35 4.55 9.90
CA MET A 541 -27.34 5.52 9.43
C MET A 541 -28.39 4.82 8.55
N PRO A 542 -29.70 4.91 8.86
CA PRO A 542 -30.72 4.27 8.05
C PRO A 542 -30.76 4.89 6.65
N ILE A 543 -30.62 4.05 5.62
CA ILE A 543 -30.60 4.45 4.20
C ILE A 543 -31.46 3.50 3.36
N ALA A 544 -32.14 4.04 2.35
CA ALA A 544 -32.78 3.22 1.33
C ALA A 544 -31.73 2.58 0.41
N HIS A 545 -31.92 1.29 0.09
CA HIS A 545 -30.97 0.52 -0.73
C HIS A 545 -31.31 0.58 -2.21
N ASP A 546 -30.27 0.50 -3.03
CA ASP A 546 -30.38 0.14 -4.44
C ASP A 546 -30.58 -1.37 -4.60
N GLN A 547 -30.93 -1.78 -5.82
CA GLN A 547 -31.03 -3.19 -6.20
C GLN A 547 -29.90 -3.58 -7.15
N PRO A 548 -29.44 -4.85 -7.11
CA PRO A 548 -28.57 -5.43 -8.13
C PRO A 548 -29.08 -5.18 -9.57
N ILE A 549 -28.16 -5.25 -10.53
CA ILE A 549 -28.45 -5.02 -11.95
C ILE A 549 -28.21 -6.26 -12.79
N ASP A 550 -28.90 -6.31 -13.94
CA ASP A 550 -28.65 -7.26 -15.02
C ASP A 550 -28.55 -6.47 -16.33
N PHE A 551 -27.33 -6.33 -16.85
CA PHE A 551 -27.06 -5.73 -18.16
C PHE A 551 -26.50 -6.76 -19.13
N GLY A 552 -26.76 -8.05 -18.90
CA GLY A 552 -26.36 -9.13 -19.81
C GLY A 552 -24.88 -9.50 -19.77
N LEU A 553 -24.12 -9.05 -18.77
CA LEU A 553 -22.66 -9.27 -18.73
C LEU A 553 -22.31 -10.76 -18.66
N GLN A 554 -23.08 -11.56 -17.92
CA GLN A 554 -22.80 -12.98 -17.76
C GLN A 554 -22.71 -13.70 -19.11
N ASN A 555 -23.63 -13.37 -20.02
CA ASN A 555 -23.64 -13.91 -21.38
C ASN A 555 -22.45 -13.42 -22.21
N PHE A 556 -22.13 -12.13 -22.09
CA PHE A 556 -21.01 -11.53 -22.82
C PHE A 556 -19.67 -12.14 -22.39
N CYS A 557 -19.39 -12.19 -21.09
CA CYS A 557 -18.15 -12.74 -20.53
C CYS A 557 -18.03 -14.26 -20.78
N GLN A 558 -19.14 -15.01 -20.83
CA GLN A 558 -19.09 -16.43 -21.19
C GLN A 558 -18.49 -16.65 -22.58
N SER A 559 -18.73 -15.73 -23.52
CA SER A 559 -18.25 -15.82 -24.90
C SER A 559 -16.95 -15.06 -25.17
N CYS A 560 -16.62 -14.04 -24.37
CA CYS A 560 -15.43 -13.21 -24.55
C CYS A 560 -14.27 -13.67 -23.66
N GLN A 561 -13.10 -13.91 -24.24
CA GLN A 561 -11.88 -14.32 -23.53
C GLN A 561 -10.74 -13.28 -23.61
N LYS A 562 -11.01 -12.06 -24.12
CA LYS A 562 -9.98 -11.05 -24.38
C LYS A 562 -9.14 -10.72 -23.14
N CYS A 563 -9.75 -10.52 -21.98
CA CYS A 563 -9.01 -10.26 -20.75
C CYS A 563 -8.10 -11.43 -20.32
N ALA A 564 -8.52 -12.68 -20.57
CA ALA A 564 -7.72 -13.86 -20.28
C ALA A 564 -6.52 -14.00 -21.23
N ARG A 565 -6.78 -13.83 -22.54
CA ARG A 565 -5.76 -13.83 -23.60
C ARG A 565 -4.69 -12.76 -23.38
N GLU A 566 -5.10 -11.56 -22.96
CA GLU A 566 -4.19 -10.43 -22.80
C GLU A 566 -3.50 -10.37 -21.42
N CYS A 567 -3.76 -11.32 -20.52
CA CYS A 567 -3.18 -11.35 -19.17
C CYS A 567 -1.69 -11.76 -19.21
N PRO A 568 -0.73 -10.90 -18.85
CA PRO A 568 0.70 -11.23 -18.96
C PRO A 568 1.16 -12.40 -18.09
N SER A 569 0.48 -12.61 -16.96
CA SER A 569 0.80 -13.71 -16.02
C SER A 569 -0.03 -14.97 -16.25
N GLY A 570 -0.98 -14.95 -17.19
CA GLY A 570 -1.91 -16.06 -17.42
C GLY A 570 -2.81 -16.37 -16.21
N ALA A 571 -3.09 -15.39 -15.35
CA ALA A 571 -3.84 -15.58 -14.10
C ALA A 571 -5.37 -15.67 -14.29
N ILE A 572 -5.90 -15.19 -15.42
CA ILE A 572 -7.35 -15.13 -15.68
C ILE A 572 -7.80 -16.39 -16.42
N THR A 573 -8.87 -17.01 -15.92
CA THR A 573 -9.40 -18.26 -16.50
C THR A 573 -10.13 -18.04 -17.82
N ALA A 574 -9.84 -18.89 -18.81
CA ALA A 574 -10.62 -19.06 -20.04
C ALA A 574 -11.83 -20.00 -19.84
N GLY A 575 -11.90 -20.68 -18.69
CA GLY A 575 -12.92 -21.67 -18.34
C GLY A 575 -14.28 -21.11 -17.89
N PRO A 576 -15.14 -21.96 -17.32
CA PRO A 576 -16.46 -21.59 -16.82
C PRO A 576 -16.39 -20.85 -15.47
N LYS A 577 -17.55 -20.34 -15.01
CA LYS A 577 -17.72 -19.94 -13.61
C LYS A 577 -17.83 -21.17 -12.72
N LEU A 578 -17.24 -21.09 -11.53
CA LEU A 578 -17.26 -22.15 -10.53
C LEU A 578 -17.57 -21.55 -9.15
N MET A 579 -17.99 -22.39 -8.21
CA MET A 579 -18.25 -21.99 -6.83
C MET A 579 -16.94 -21.83 -6.05
N PHE A 580 -16.76 -20.71 -5.37
CA PHE A 580 -15.65 -20.42 -4.48
C PHE A 580 -16.18 -19.72 -3.23
N ASN A 581 -15.90 -20.29 -2.04
CA ASN A 581 -16.30 -19.73 -0.74
C ASN A 581 -17.79 -19.35 -0.66
N GLY A 582 -18.68 -20.17 -1.22
CA GLY A 582 -20.12 -19.96 -1.19
C GLY A 582 -20.69 -19.07 -2.31
N TYR A 583 -19.88 -18.57 -3.25
CA TYR A 583 -20.36 -17.75 -4.36
C TYR A 583 -19.80 -18.18 -5.73
N GLU A 584 -20.55 -17.90 -6.79
CA GLU A 584 -20.20 -18.22 -8.17
C GLU A 584 -19.32 -17.14 -8.80
N ILE A 585 -18.16 -17.51 -9.37
CA ILE A 585 -17.19 -16.57 -9.94
C ILE A 585 -16.31 -17.21 -11.03
N TRP A 586 -15.78 -16.40 -11.96
CA TRP A 586 -14.59 -16.77 -12.73
C TRP A 586 -13.35 -16.53 -11.87
N LYS A 587 -13.00 -17.47 -10.99
CA LYS A 587 -11.89 -17.25 -10.06
C LYS A 587 -10.55 -17.21 -10.80
N SER A 588 -9.82 -16.11 -10.64
CA SER A 588 -8.45 -15.94 -11.13
C SER A 588 -7.42 -16.53 -10.15
N ASP A 589 -6.25 -16.90 -10.66
CA ASP A 589 -5.06 -17.22 -9.84
C ASP A 589 -4.48 -15.93 -9.24
N SER A 590 -4.94 -15.62 -8.03
CA SER A 590 -4.58 -14.38 -7.32
C SER A 590 -3.10 -14.36 -6.93
N GLN A 591 -2.46 -15.52 -6.74
CA GLN A 591 -1.02 -15.61 -6.45
C GLN A 591 -0.23 -15.17 -7.70
N LYS A 592 -0.50 -15.74 -8.88
CA LYS A 592 0.14 -15.33 -10.14
C LYS A 592 -0.07 -13.84 -10.44
N CYS A 593 -1.28 -13.33 -10.22
CA CYS A 593 -1.59 -11.92 -10.43
C CYS A 593 -0.79 -11.01 -9.49
N ALA A 594 -0.79 -11.31 -8.18
CA ALA A 594 -0.07 -10.53 -7.18
C ALA A 594 1.44 -10.57 -7.41
N THR A 595 2.02 -11.76 -7.66
CA THR A 595 3.45 -11.92 -7.99
C THR A 595 3.82 -11.02 -9.16
N TYR A 596 3.12 -11.11 -10.30
CA TYR A 596 3.43 -10.30 -11.47
C TYR A 596 3.33 -8.79 -11.21
N ARG A 597 2.28 -8.37 -10.50
CA ARG A 597 2.08 -6.95 -10.14
C ARG A 597 3.23 -6.42 -9.27
N ILE A 598 3.72 -7.23 -8.34
CA ILE A 598 4.76 -6.84 -7.40
C ILE A 598 6.15 -6.85 -8.05
N THR A 599 6.43 -7.81 -8.94
CA THR A 599 7.81 -8.10 -9.40
C THR A 599 8.10 -7.67 -10.84
N THR A 600 7.12 -7.12 -11.58
CA THR A 600 7.33 -6.73 -12.98
C THR A 600 8.49 -5.71 -13.13
N PRO A 601 9.55 -6.03 -13.91
CA PRO A 601 10.70 -5.14 -14.04
C PRO A 601 10.44 -3.98 -15.03
N GLY A 602 9.68 -4.22 -16.10
CA GLY A 602 9.43 -3.26 -17.18
C GLY A 602 8.33 -2.22 -16.92
N GLY A 603 7.88 -2.08 -15.68
CA GLY A 603 6.83 -1.16 -15.26
C GLY A 603 6.57 -1.19 -13.76
N ALA A 604 5.39 -0.72 -13.33
CA ALA A 604 4.98 -0.74 -11.93
C ALA A 604 3.52 -1.16 -11.79
N MET A 605 3.29 -2.33 -11.19
CA MET A 605 1.98 -3.01 -11.11
C MET A 605 1.41 -3.39 -12.48
N CYS A 606 0.15 -3.83 -12.50
CA CYS A 606 -0.56 -4.21 -13.72
C CYS A 606 -2.08 -4.01 -13.53
N GLY A 607 -2.70 -3.55 -14.61
CA GLY A 607 -4.13 -3.33 -14.81
C GLY A 607 -4.55 -3.61 -16.26
N ARG A 608 -3.75 -4.37 -17.00
CA ARG A 608 -3.95 -4.63 -18.44
C ARG A 608 -5.29 -5.26 -18.78
N CYS A 609 -5.83 -6.10 -17.90
CA CYS A 609 -7.16 -6.69 -18.06
C CYS A 609 -8.28 -5.64 -18.14
N MET A 610 -8.11 -4.48 -17.50
CA MET A 610 -9.05 -3.37 -17.58
C MET A 610 -8.94 -2.67 -18.93
N LYS A 611 -7.70 -2.40 -19.38
CA LYS A 611 -7.41 -1.75 -20.66
C LYS A 611 -8.02 -2.49 -21.85
N THR A 612 -7.83 -3.81 -21.90
CA THR A 612 -8.17 -4.62 -23.08
C THR A 612 -9.62 -5.10 -23.10
N CYS A 613 -10.40 -4.83 -22.05
CA CYS A 613 -11.80 -5.21 -22.01
C CYS A 613 -12.62 -4.43 -23.05
N PRO A 614 -13.49 -5.07 -23.86
CA PRO A 614 -14.35 -4.37 -24.82
C PRO A 614 -15.34 -3.35 -24.19
N TRP A 615 -15.53 -3.42 -22.87
CA TRP A 615 -16.37 -2.46 -22.12
C TRP A 615 -15.58 -1.22 -21.67
N ASN A 616 -14.26 -1.18 -21.86
CA ASN A 616 -13.43 0.00 -21.62
C ASN A 616 -13.58 0.99 -22.79
N LEU A 617 -14.64 1.79 -22.73
CA LEU A 617 -15.07 2.66 -23.81
C LEU A 617 -14.83 4.15 -23.50
N GLU A 618 -14.76 4.99 -24.55
CA GLU A 618 -14.48 6.43 -24.45
C GLU A 618 -15.73 7.24 -24.00
N GLY A 619 -16.93 6.69 -24.21
CA GLY A 619 -18.19 7.37 -23.91
C GLY A 619 -18.78 8.12 -25.10
N LEU A 620 -18.48 7.69 -26.34
CA LEU A 620 -18.98 8.32 -27.57
C LEU A 620 -20.42 7.91 -27.86
N PHE A 621 -21.16 8.80 -28.53
CA PHE A 621 -22.49 8.50 -29.06
C PHE A 621 -22.47 7.30 -30.03
N SER A 622 -21.40 7.16 -30.84
CA SER A 622 -21.22 6.06 -31.78
C SER A 622 -21.04 4.69 -31.13
N GLU A 623 -20.73 4.63 -29.83
CA GLU A 623 -20.59 3.37 -29.08
C GLU A 623 -21.92 2.87 -28.52
N ALA A 624 -22.99 3.68 -28.56
CA ALA A 624 -24.29 3.30 -28.01
C ALA A 624 -24.87 2.02 -28.64
N PRO A 625 -24.80 1.79 -29.97
CA PRO A 625 -25.25 0.54 -30.59
C PRO A 625 -24.46 -0.68 -30.10
N PHE A 626 -23.14 -0.56 -29.92
CA PHE A 626 -22.31 -1.63 -29.36
C PHE A 626 -22.76 -1.98 -27.95
N ARG A 627 -22.88 -0.99 -27.06
CA ARG A 627 -23.32 -1.21 -25.66
C ARG A 627 -24.70 -1.87 -25.62
N TRP A 628 -25.64 -1.40 -26.44
CA TRP A 628 -26.98 -1.95 -26.49
C TRP A 628 -26.96 -3.42 -26.96
N ALA A 629 -26.26 -3.73 -28.05
CA ALA A 629 -26.15 -5.09 -28.55
C ALA A 629 -25.44 -6.03 -27.55
N ALA A 630 -24.33 -5.57 -26.94
CA ALA A 630 -23.59 -6.32 -25.93
C ALA A 630 -24.43 -6.63 -24.69
N SER A 631 -25.38 -5.75 -24.34
CA SER A 631 -26.25 -5.93 -23.18
C SER A 631 -27.50 -6.77 -23.46
N ASN A 632 -28.05 -6.69 -24.68
CA ASN A 632 -29.39 -7.22 -25.00
C ASN A 632 -29.38 -8.40 -25.99
N ILE A 633 -28.27 -8.66 -26.68
CA ILE A 633 -28.16 -9.73 -27.69
C ILE A 633 -27.03 -10.68 -27.30
N PRO A 634 -27.28 -11.65 -26.39
CA PRO A 634 -26.28 -12.64 -25.96
C PRO A 634 -25.53 -13.32 -27.10
N SER A 635 -26.23 -13.68 -28.17
CA SER A 635 -25.66 -14.35 -29.35
C SER A 635 -24.70 -13.47 -30.16
N ALA A 636 -24.70 -12.15 -29.95
CA ALA A 636 -23.79 -11.23 -30.62
C ALA A 636 -22.41 -11.15 -29.95
N ALA A 637 -22.27 -11.61 -28.69
CA ALA A 637 -21.03 -11.44 -27.93
C ALA A 637 -19.75 -11.98 -28.61
N PRO A 638 -19.73 -13.17 -29.24
CA PRO A 638 -18.55 -13.64 -29.96
C PRO A 638 -18.18 -12.74 -31.14
N LEU A 639 -19.17 -12.25 -31.89
CA LEU A 639 -18.95 -11.37 -33.03
C LEU A 639 -18.46 -9.99 -32.56
N LEU A 640 -19.07 -9.43 -31.51
CA LEU A 640 -18.69 -8.14 -30.93
C LEU A 640 -17.26 -8.17 -30.38
N ALA A 641 -16.84 -9.26 -29.74
CA ALA A 641 -15.46 -9.44 -29.27
C ALA A 641 -14.46 -9.47 -30.45
N LYS A 642 -14.80 -10.17 -31.55
CA LYS A 642 -13.96 -10.18 -32.76
C LYS A 642 -13.90 -8.81 -33.46
N LEU A 643 -15.03 -8.09 -33.50
CA LEU A 643 -15.08 -6.73 -34.05
C LEU A 643 -14.22 -5.77 -33.22
N ASP A 644 -14.25 -5.88 -31.89
CA ASP A 644 -13.41 -5.09 -30.98
C ASP A 644 -11.91 -5.31 -31.25
N ASP A 645 -11.48 -6.55 -31.49
CA ASP A 645 -10.12 -6.87 -31.93
C ASP A 645 -9.79 -6.32 -33.32
N ALA A 646 -10.72 -6.42 -34.29
CA ALA A 646 -10.53 -5.90 -35.65
C ALA A 646 -10.38 -4.37 -35.67
N MET A 647 -11.08 -3.67 -34.77
CA MET A 647 -10.98 -2.22 -34.59
C MET A 647 -9.69 -1.80 -33.87
N GLY A 648 -8.94 -2.73 -33.30
CA GLY A 648 -7.71 -2.48 -32.56
C GLY A 648 -7.91 -1.86 -31.17
N ASN A 649 -9.12 -1.95 -30.62
CA ASN A 649 -9.42 -1.43 -29.29
C ASN A 649 -8.60 -2.17 -28.23
N GLY A 650 -8.01 -1.42 -27.31
CA GLY A 650 -7.08 -1.96 -26.30
C GLY A 650 -5.62 -2.08 -26.77
N GLY A 651 -5.29 -1.62 -27.98
CA GLY A 651 -3.90 -1.40 -28.42
C GLY A 651 -3.27 -0.16 -27.78
N LEU A 652 -2.04 0.16 -28.18
CA LEU A 652 -1.32 1.36 -27.71
C LEU A 652 -1.68 2.60 -28.53
N ASN A 653 -1.82 3.75 -27.86
CA ASN A 653 -1.96 5.06 -28.49
C ASN A 653 -0.91 6.04 -27.97
N ASP A 654 0.21 6.19 -28.69
CA ASP A 654 1.33 7.03 -28.25
C ASP A 654 0.99 8.51 -28.10
N VAL A 655 -0.05 9.01 -28.76
CA VAL A 655 -0.53 10.39 -28.54
C VAL A 655 -0.98 10.62 -27.10
N LYS A 656 -1.38 9.56 -26.41
CA LYS A 656 -1.86 9.60 -25.03
C LYS A 656 -0.79 9.25 -24.00
N LYS A 657 0.43 8.87 -24.42
CA LYS A 657 1.57 8.70 -23.52
C LYS A 657 2.14 10.07 -23.14
N TRP A 658 2.02 10.44 -21.87
CA TRP A 658 2.45 11.75 -21.36
C TRP A 658 3.46 11.67 -20.20
N TRP A 659 3.68 10.48 -19.64
CA TRP A 659 4.56 10.27 -18.51
C TRP A 659 5.98 9.89 -18.96
N TRP A 660 6.92 10.09 -18.03
CA TRP A 660 8.29 9.65 -18.18
C TRP A 660 8.48 8.25 -17.61
N ASP A 661 9.29 7.44 -18.29
CA ASP A 661 9.59 6.06 -17.90
C ASP A 661 10.81 6.06 -16.95
N ILE A 662 10.63 6.69 -15.79
CA ILE A 662 11.64 6.80 -14.73
C ILE A 662 11.31 5.87 -13.57
N GLU A 663 12.35 5.30 -12.95
CA GLU A 663 12.26 4.35 -11.86
C GLU A 663 13.18 4.71 -10.68
N LEU A 664 12.73 4.37 -9.48
CA LEU A 664 13.48 4.56 -8.24
C LEU A 664 14.76 3.70 -8.23
N GLN A 665 15.89 4.33 -7.94
CA GLN A 665 17.20 3.69 -7.78
C GLN A 665 17.54 3.48 -6.29
N GLN A 666 18.60 2.71 -6.02
CA GLN A 666 19.05 2.41 -4.65
C GLN A 666 19.52 3.66 -3.88
N ASP A 667 20.03 4.67 -4.56
CA ASP A 667 20.45 5.96 -3.98
C ASP A 667 19.28 6.93 -3.71
N GLY A 668 18.05 6.48 -3.97
CA GLY A 668 16.81 7.25 -3.81
C GLY A 668 16.48 8.17 -4.98
N SER A 669 17.34 8.30 -6.00
CA SER A 669 17.05 9.08 -7.20
C SER A 669 16.06 8.36 -8.12
N TYR A 670 15.35 9.12 -8.96
CA TYR A 670 14.58 8.55 -10.07
C TYR A 670 15.36 8.75 -11.38
N GLN A 671 15.56 7.68 -12.12
CA GLN A 671 16.32 7.70 -13.38
C GLN A 671 15.58 6.94 -14.48
N PRO A 672 15.87 7.19 -15.77
CA PRO A 672 15.31 6.40 -16.86
C PRO A 672 15.49 4.89 -16.63
N SER A 673 14.41 4.14 -16.81
CA SER A 673 14.42 2.68 -16.61
C SER A 673 15.49 2.01 -17.47
N LYS A 674 16.32 1.17 -16.86
CA LYS A 674 17.30 0.32 -17.57
C LYS A 674 16.68 -0.97 -18.10
N HIS A 675 15.52 -1.34 -17.58
CA HIS A 675 14.77 -2.51 -18.04
C HIS A 675 14.02 -2.22 -19.34
N ALA A 676 13.81 -3.27 -20.14
CA ALA A 676 12.93 -3.20 -21.30
C ALA A 676 11.52 -2.80 -20.86
N LEU A 677 11.00 -1.72 -21.45
CA LEU A 677 9.69 -1.18 -21.11
C LEU A 677 8.58 -2.13 -21.55
N ASN A 678 7.61 -2.37 -20.68
CA ASN A 678 6.39 -3.08 -21.06
C ASN A 678 5.61 -2.22 -22.07
N ARG A 679 5.58 -2.66 -23.33
CA ARG A 679 4.83 -2.03 -24.43
C ARG A 679 4.13 -3.12 -25.23
N ARG A 680 3.02 -3.62 -24.70
CA ARG A 680 2.32 -4.80 -25.24
C ARG A 680 1.15 -4.39 -26.14
N ASP A 681 1.23 -4.71 -27.42
CA ASP A 681 0.07 -4.65 -28.32
C ASP A 681 -0.84 -5.89 -28.11
N LEU A 682 -1.95 -5.97 -28.85
CA LEU A 682 -2.93 -7.05 -28.76
C LEU A 682 -2.37 -8.38 -29.27
N GLN A 683 -2.60 -9.46 -28.52
CA GLN A 683 -2.18 -10.82 -28.89
C GLN A 683 -3.27 -11.53 -29.70
N ARG A 684 -3.58 -11.03 -30.92
CA ARG A 684 -4.73 -11.50 -31.72
C ARG A 684 -4.63 -12.96 -32.17
N ASP A 685 -3.41 -13.47 -32.31
CA ASP A 685 -3.14 -14.83 -32.79
C ASP A 685 -3.05 -15.87 -31.65
N LEU A 686 -3.11 -15.44 -30.39
CA LEU A 686 -3.04 -16.34 -29.23
C LEU A 686 -4.39 -17.05 -29.02
N ASP A 687 -4.42 -18.36 -29.27
CA ASP A 687 -5.56 -19.24 -29.00
C ASP A 687 -5.43 -19.87 -27.60
N LEU A 688 -6.02 -19.20 -26.59
CA LEU A 688 -5.99 -19.64 -25.20
C LEU A 688 -7.02 -20.76 -24.95
N LYS A 689 -6.55 -21.96 -24.60
CA LYS A 689 -7.40 -23.11 -24.23
C LYS A 689 -7.48 -23.30 -22.73
N TYR A 690 -8.69 -23.56 -22.22
CA TYR A 690 -8.92 -23.79 -20.79
C TYR A 690 -8.20 -25.05 -20.29
N GLU A 691 -8.21 -26.11 -21.10
CA GLU A 691 -7.61 -27.41 -20.78
C GLU A 691 -6.08 -27.34 -20.62
N GLY A 692 -5.45 -26.29 -21.19
CA GLY A 692 -4.02 -26.03 -21.04
C GLY A 692 -3.67 -25.09 -19.88
N GLN A 693 -4.65 -24.61 -19.10
CA GLN A 693 -4.40 -23.69 -17.99
C GLN A 693 -4.26 -24.42 -16.66
N THR A 694 -3.10 -24.26 -16.01
CA THR A 694 -2.92 -24.61 -14.60
C THR A 694 -3.09 -23.36 -13.74
N LEU A 695 -4.14 -23.34 -12.91
CA LEU A 695 -4.50 -22.23 -12.02
C LEU A 695 -4.60 -22.72 -10.58
N ALA A 696 -4.23 -21.86 -9.64
CA ALA A 696 -4.34 -22.10 -8.21
C ALA A 696 -5.34 -21.15 -7.55
N VAL A 697 -6.07 -21.62 -6.54
CA VAL A 697 -6.97 -20.80 -5.71
C VAL A 697 -6.81 -21.11 -4.23
N TYR A 698 -7.13 -20.12 -3.38
CA TYR A 698 -6.92 -20.20 -1.93
C TYR A 698 -8.25 -19.98 -1.20
N PRO A 699 -9.13 -20.99 -1.13
CA PRO A 699 -10.39 -20.91 -0.42
C PRO A 699 -10.17 -20.82 1.10
N ALA A 700 -11.25 -20.65 1.86
CA ALA A 700 -11.19 -20.48 3.32
C ALA A 700 -10.37 -21.56 4.07
N PRO A 701 -10.40 -22.86 3.70
CA PRO A 701 -9.53 -23.88 4.33
C PRO A 701 -8.02 -23.70 4.08
N LEU A 702 -7.63 -22.95 3.04
CA LEU A 702 -6.23 -22.63 2.71
C LEU A 702 -5.86 -21.18 3.07
N ALA A 703 -6.74 -20.46 3.77
CA ALA A 703 -6.46 -19.11 4.25
C ALA A 703 -5.42 -19.15 5.39
N PRO A 704 -4.57 -18.11 5.52
CA PRO A 704 -3.63 -18.04 6.63
C PRO A 704 -4.34 -17.85 7.98
N HIS A 705 -3.61 -18.11 9.05
CA HIS A 705 -4.02 -17.67 10.39
C HIS A 705 -4.17 -16.14 10.45
N PRO A 706 -4.89 -15.56 11.44
CA PRO A 706 -5.21 -14.14 11.43
C PRO A 706 -4.05 -13.23 11.88
N TRP A 707 -3.07 -13.77 12.60
CA TRP A 707 -2.01 -12.99 13.25
C TRP A 707 -0.93 -12.47 12.30
N PRO A 708 -0.24 -11.36 12.66
CA PRO A 708 0.82 -10.76 11.87
C PRO A 708 2.13 -11.57 11.94
N TYR A 709 2.10 -12.76 11.36
CA TYR A 709 3.24 -13.68 11.29
C TYR A 709 3.28 -14.40 9.93
N PRO A 710 4.45 -14.89 9.46
CA PRO A 710 4.55 -15.62 8.19
C PRO A 710 3.72 -16.91 8.15
N PHE A 711 3.08 -17.16 7.01
CA PHE A 711 2.31 -18.37 6.70
C PHE A 711 2.50 -18.74 5.21
N PRO A 712 3.57 -19.50 4.88
CA PRO A 712 3.91 -19.85 3.49
C PRO A 712 2.73 -20.42 2.69
N MET A 713 2.65 -20.06 1.40
CA MET A 713 1.59 -20.55 0.52
C MET A 713 1.90 -21.95 0.00
N ASP A 714 0.94 -22.87 0.09
CA ASP A 714 0.98 -24.15 -0.60
C ASP A 714 0.32 -24.02 -1.98
N ARG A 715 1.14 -24.00 -3.03
CA ARG A 715 0.65 -23.83 -4.40
C ARG A 715 -0.02 -25.08 -4.94
N GLU A 716 0.49 -26.27 -4.62
CA GLU A 716 -0.08 -27.54 -5.10
C GLU A 716 -1.46 -27.79 -4.48
N ALA A 717 -1.62 -27.53 -3.18
CA ALA A 717 -2.93 -27.52 -2.55
C ALA A 717 -3.88 -26.50 -3.22
N GLY A 718 -3.35 -25.34 -3.64
CA GLY A 718 -4.12 -24.35 -4.37
C GLY A 718 -4.57 -24.80 -5.77
N ILE A 719 -3.73 -25.57 -6.48
CA ILE A 719 -4.07 -26.17 -7.78
C ILE A 719 -5.15 -27.24 -7.60
N ALA A 720 -4.93 -28.16 -6.66
CA ALA A 720 -5.92 -29.19 -6.31
C ALA A 720 -7.26 -28.57 -5.89
N ALA A 721 -7.24 -27.47 -5.14
CA ALA A 721 -8.44 -26.73 -4.77
C ALA A 721 -9.16 -26.10 -5.97
N TYR A 722 -8.43 -25.67 -7.02
CA TYR A 722 -9.04 -25.15 -8.25
C TYR A 722 -9.74 -26.25 -9.04
N GLU A 723 -9.09 -27.41 -9.18
CA GLU A 723 -9.64 -28.58 -9.87
C GLU A 723 -10.86 -29.15 -9.16
N ALA A 724 -10.92 -29.01 -7.83
CA ALA A 724 -12.05 -29.44 -7.01
C ALA A 724 -13.27 -28.50 -7.06
N LEU A 725 -13.15 -27.29 -7.62
CA LEU A 725 -14.29 -26.37 -7.70
C LEU A 725 -15.37 -26.91 -8.65
N ILE A 726 -16.64 -26.70 -8.27
CA ILE A 726 -17.80 -27.23 -9.00
C ILE A 726 -18.71 -26.12 -9.53
N PRO A 727 -19.52 -26.39 -10.58
CA PRO A 727 -20.56 -25.47 -11.02
C PRO A 727 -21.62 -25.17 -9.94
N ALA A 728 -22.24 -24.00 -10.00
CA ALA A 728 -23.29 -23.60 -9.06
C ALA A 728 -24.50 -24.54 -9.02
N GLN A 729 -24.85 -25.16 -10.17
CA GLN A 729 -25.94 -26.14 -10.25
C GLN A 729 -25.64 -27.40 -9.42
N ASP A 730 -24.42 -27.92 -9.52
CA ASP A 730 -23.98 -29.11 -8.78
C ASP A 730 -23.89 -28.83 -7.28
N TYR A 731 -23.40 -27.64 -6.91
CA TYR A 731 -23.36 -27.17 -5.53
C TYR A 731 -24.76 -27.13 -4.90
N LYS A 732 -25.74 -26.52 -5.59
CA LYS A 732 -27.15 -26.50 -5.14
C LYS A 732 -27.74 -27.90 -5.01
N ALA A 733 -27.48 -28.77 -5.98
CA ALA A 733 -27.99 -30.14 -5.96
C ALA A 733 -27.40 -30.98 -4.81
N ARG A 734 -26.13 -30.76 -4.45
CA ARG A 734 -25.49 -31.40 -3.29
C ARG A 734 -26.06 -30.88 -1.98
N LEU A 735 -26.19 -29.55 -1.81
CA LEU A 735 -26.81 -28.95 -0.62
C LEU A 735 -28.24 -29.44 -0.40
N ALA A 736 -29.04 -29.55 -1.47
CA ALA A 736 -30.41 -30.05 -1.38
C ALA A 736 -30.50 -31.50 -0.88
N ARG A 737 -29.40 -32.28 -0.98
CA ARG A 737 -29.28 -33.65 -0.44
C ARG A 737 -28.62 -33.69 0.94
N GLY A 738 -28.28 -32.55 1.54
CA GLY A 738 -27.59 -32.44 2.83
C GLY A 738 -26.08 -32.70 2.76
N ASP A 739 -25.49 -32.80 1.56
CA ASP A 739 -24.04 -32.88 1.40
C ASP A 739 -23.43 -31.49 1.56
N ILE A 740 -22.59 -31.31 2.59
CA ILE A 740 -21.88 -30.06 2.90
C ILE A 740 -20.37 -30.19 2.71
N SER A 741 -19.87 -31.30 2.15
CA SER A 741 -18.44 -31.59 1.99
C SER A 741 -17.71 -30.58 1.10
N MET A 742 -18.44 -29.93 0.18
CA MET A 742 -17.93 -28.90 -0.72
C MET A 742 -18.00 -27.48 -0.12
N VAL A 743 -18.58 -27.30 1.07
CA VAL A 743 -18.69 -25.98 1.71
C VAL A 743 -17.34 -25.61 2.31
N HIS A 744 -16.72 -24.56 1.78
CA HIS A 744 -15.51 -24.00 2.35
C HIS A 744 -15.80 -23.35 3.70
N ARG A 745 -15.06 -23.75 4.75
CA ARG A 745 -15.13 -23.14 6.08
C ARG A 745 -13.76 -22.64 6.48
N TYR A 746 -13.71 -21.53 7.19
CA TYR A 746 -12.51 -21.07 7.86
C TYR A 746 -12.50 -21.63 9.29
N THR A 747 -11.41 -22.28 9.70
CA THR A 747 -11.20 -22.76 11.08
C THR A 747 -9.91 -22.15 11.63
N GLN A 748 -9.90 -21.86 12.93
CA GLN A 748 -8.75 -21.28 13.64
C GLN A 748 -8.35 -22.21 14.77
N ASP A 749 -7.74 -23.35 14.40
CA ASP A 749 -7.40 -24.41 15.35
C ASP A 749 -5.98 -24.25 15.93
N ALA A 750 -5.20 -23.28 15.44
CA ALA A 750 -3.83 -23.03 15.88
C ALA A 750 -3.78 -22.02 17.04
N GLU A 751 -2.79 -22.15 17.93
CA GLU A 751 -2.43 -21.06 18.85
C GLU A 751 -1.76 -19.90 18.11
N SER A 752 -1.86 -18.69 18.68
CA SER A 752 -1.17 -17.53 18.13
C SER A 752 0.35 -17.74 18.16
N PRO A 753 1.05 -17.54 17.02
CA PRO A 753 2.52 -17.60 16.98
C PRO A 753 3.18 -16.37 17.62
N VAL A 754 2.40 -15.33 17.89
CA VAL A 754 2.85 -14.06 18.47
C VAL A 754 2.04 -13.70 19.71
N ILE A 755 2.65 -12.93 20.60
CA ILE A 755 2.01 -12.33 21.77
C ILE A 755 1.98 -10.79 21.59
N PRO A 756 0.84 -10.13 21.86
CA PRO A 756 0.76 -8.68 21.84
C PRO A 756 1.38 -8.10 23.11
N VAL A 757 2.34 -7.20 22.93
CA VAL A 757 3.00 -6.48 24.03
C VAL A 757 2.92 -4.97 23.81
N GLN A 758 3.11 -4.22 24.88
CA GLN A 758 3.21 -2.77 24.83
C GLN A 758 4.63 -2.34 25.18
N LEU A 759 5.18 -1.42 24.40
CA LEU A 759 6.44 -0.77 24.73
C LEU A 759 6.24 0.18 25.90
N VAL A 760 6.78 -0.15 27.08
CA VAL A 760 6.63 0.65 28.30
C VAL A 760 7.79 1.61 28.54
N LYS A 761 8.92 1.38 27.87
CA LYS A 761 10.10 2.25 27.96
C LYS A 761 10.96 2.18 26.72
N ALA A 762 11.50 3.32 26.28
CA ALA A 762 12.49 3.41 25.20
C ALA A 762 13.63 4.35 25.62
N ASP A 763 14.78 3.79 26.01
CA ASP A 763 15.94 4.55 26.47
C ASP A 763 17.03 4.57 25.40
N GLN A 764 17.35 5.74 24.86
CA GLN A 764 18.49 5.90 23.97
C GLN A 764 19.79 5.83 24.79
N LEU A 765 20.52 4.72 24.65
CA LEU A 765 21.76 4.44 25.39
C LEU A 765 22.98 5.11 24.73
N THR A 766 23.00 5.14 23.39
CA THR A 766 24.01 5.82 22.57
C THR A 766 23.34 6.44 21.35
N ALA A 767 24.10 7.14 20.48
CA ALA A 767 23.56 7.69 19.24
C ALA A 767 22.90 6.63 18.33
N ASP A 768 23.37 5.38 18.40
CA ASP A 768 22.93 4.28 17.54
C ASP A 768 22.27 3.12 18.32
N MET A 769 22.24 3.14 19.66
CA MET A 769 21.69 2.04 20.46
C MET A 769 20.54 2.52 21.34
N THR A 770 19.42 1.81 21.26
CA THR A 770 18.23 2.07 22.10
C THR A 770 17.82 0.79 22.81
N ARG A 771 17.58 0.89 24.12
CA ARG A 771 16.97 -0.16 24.94
C ARG A 771 15.46 -0.01 24.91
N TYR A 772 14.78 -1.14 24.75
CA TYR A 772 13.33 -1.21 24.75
C TYR A 772 12.86 -2.19 25.83
N GLU A 773 11.86 -1.79 26.61
CA GLU A 773 11.19 -2.64 27.60
C GLU A 773 9.73 -2.86 27.19
N PHE A 774 9.32 -4.13 27.16
CA PHE A 774 7.96 -4.54 26.81
C PHE A 774 7.27 -5.18 28.01
N ALA A 775 5.98 -4.88 28.17
CA ALA A 775 5.11 -5.54 29.15
C ALA A 775 3.89 -6.13 28.45
N SER A 776 3.20 -7.08 29.11
CA SER A 776 1.92 -7.57 28.60
C SER A 776 0.91 -6.43 28.55
N SER A 777 0.12 -6.39 27.48
CA SER A 777 -0.90 -5.35 27.27
C SER A 777 -2.08 -5.44 28.26
N ASP A 778 -2.28 -6.59 28.91
CA ASP A 778 -3.32 -6.85 29.92
C ASP A 778 -2.81 -6.83 31.37
N GLY A 779 -1.52 -6.51 31.58
CA GLY A 779 -0.89 -6.48 32.90
C GLY A 779 -0.58 -7.85 33.51
N THR A 780 -0.79 -8.96 32.77
CA THR A 780 -0.35 -10.29 33.17
C THR A 780 1.17 -10.45 32.98
N GLY A 781 1.76 -11.46 33.63
CA GLY A 781 3.16 -11.80 33.43
C GLY A 781 3.41 -12.36 32.02
N LEU A 782 4.51 -11.94 31.40
CA LEU A 782 4.99 -12.49 30.14
C LEU A 782 5.46 -13.94 30.31
N PRO A 783 5.49 -14.75 29.23
CA PRO A 783 5.96 -16.13 29.32
C PRO A 783 7.35 -16.27 29.96
N PRO A 784 7.63 -17.35 30.71
CA PRO A 784 8.97 -17.58 31.24
C PRO A 784 9.97 -17.84 30.10
N TRP A 785 11.23 -17.47 30.34
CA TRP A 785 12.33 -17.64 29.39
C TRP A 785 13.63 -17.97 30.13
N THR A 786 14.61 -18.50 29.41
CA THR A 786 15.94 -18.84 29.93
C THR A 786 16.99 -17.91 29.33
N ALA A 787 18.04 -17.60 30.10
CA ALA A 787 19.13 -16.74 29.63
C ALA A 787 19.72 -17.25 28.31
N GLY A 788 20.02 -16.33 27.39
CA GLY A 788 20.39 -16.65 26.00
C GLY A 788 19.21 -16.69 25.02
N ALA A 789 17.96 -16.63 25.50
CA ALA A 789 16.81 -16.57 24.62
C ALA A 789 16.70 -15.23 23.86
N HIS A 790 16.09 -15.29 22.68
CA HIS A 790 15.69 -14.14 21.88
C HIS A 790 14.19 -14.18 21.60
N VAL A 791 13.66 -13.04 21.17
CA VAL A 791 12.30 -12.92 20.63
C VAL A 791 12.36 -12.38 19.21
N ASP A 792 11.40 -12.81 18.38
CA ASP A 792 11.16 -12.15 17.10
C ASP A 792 10.25 -10.97 17.31
N ILE A 793 10.56 -9.86 16.67
CA ILE A 793 9.77 -8.64 16.71
C ILE A 793 9.26 -8.36 15.32
N VAL A 794 7.94 -8.23 15.22
CA VAL A 794 7.29 -7.70 14.02
C VAL A 794 7.45 -6.18 14.08
N VAL A 795 8.52 -5.66 13.50
CA VAL A 795 8.77 -4.21 13.41
C VAL A 795 7.73 -3.59 12.47
N SER A 796 7.53 -4.24 11.33
CA SER A 796 6.44 -4.05 10.37
C SER A 796 6.23 -5.38 9.63
N PRO A 797 5.16 -5.56 8.83
CA PRO A 797 4.90 -6.82 8.11
C PRO A 797 6.09 -7.38 7.31
N GLU A 798 6.91 -6.51 6.70
CA GLU A 798 8.11 -6.87 5.94
C GLU A 798 9.40 -7.02 6.79
N TYR A 799 9.32 -6.74 8.10
CA TYR A 799 10.45 -6.72 9.02
C TYR A 799 10.18 -7.56 10.27
N LEU A 800 10.44 -8.86 10.18
CA LEU A 800 10.57 -9.73 11.34
C LEU A 800 12.06 -9.81 11.75
N ARG A 801 12.40 -9.41 12.98
CA ARG A 801 13.81 -9.37 13.46
C ARG A 801 13.97 -10.02 14.82
N GLN A 802 15.08 -10.73 14.99
CA GLN A 802 15.45 -11.38 16.25
C GLN A 802 16.25 -10.40 17.10
N TYR A 803 15.91 -10.31 18.38
CA TYR A 803 16.70 -9.58 19.37
C TYR A 803 16.80 -10.40 20.66
N SER A 804 18.03 -10.58 21.15
CA SER A 804 18.30 -11.28 22.40
C SER A 804 17.70 -10.53 23.58
N LEU A 805 17.09 -11.26 24.50
CA LEU A 805 16.58 -10.71 25.74
C LEU A 805 17.76 -10.37 26.66
N SER A 806 17.85 -9.12 27.08
CA SER A 806 18.96 -8.57 27.87
C SER A 806 18.58 -8.26 29.32
N GLY A 807 17.38 -8.62 29.75
CA GLY A 807 16.87 -8.42 31.11
C GLY A 807 17.18 -9.57 32.06
N ASP A 808 16.57 -9.54 33.24
CA ASP A 808 16.62 -10.63 34.20
C ASP A 808 15.55 -11.69 33.88
N PRO A 809 15.92 -12.97 33.62
CA PRO A 809 14.94 -14.03 33.33
C PRO A 809 13.89 -14.29 34.43
N ALA A 810 14.11 -13.84 35.66
CA ALA A 810 13.10 -13.95 36.73
C ALA A 810 12.09 -12.79 36.75
N ASP A 811 12.35 -11.69 36.04
CA ASP A 811 11.36 -10.63 35.87
C ASP A 811 10.42 -10.99 34.71
N LEU A 812 9.26 -11.55 35.06
CA LEU A 812 8.21 -11.84 34.10
C LEU A 812 7.30 -10.63 33.84
N GLY A 813 7.51 -9.51 34.54
CA GLY A 813 6.78 -8.28 34.28
C GLY A 813 7.27 -7.56 33.02
N ARG A 814 8.54 -7.78 32.63
CA ARG A 814 9.16 -7.08 31.51
C ARG A 814 10.09 -7.95 30.69
N TYR A 815 9.99 -7.83 29.37
CA TYR A 815 11.05 -8.25 28.46
C TYR A 815 11.88 -7.04 28.06
N GLN A 816 13.20 -7.16 28.13
CA GLN A 816 14.13 -6.11 27.75
C GLN A 816 14.95 -6.56 26.56
N ILE A 817 15.14 -5.69 25.57
CA ILE A 817 16.09 -5.85 24.47
C ILE A 817 16.91 -4.58 24.30
N ALA A 818 18.02 -4.66 23.58
CA ALA A 818 18.66 -3.48 23.01
C ALA A 818 18.91 -3.67 21.52
N VAL A 819 18.74 -2.60 20.76
CA VAL A 819 18.78 -2.61 19.30
C VAL A 819 19.79 -1.59 18.81
N LEU A 820 20.79 -2.07 18.09
CA LEU A 820 21.73 -1.24 17.34
C LEU A 820 21.11 -0.82 16.00
N ARG A 821 21.18 0.47 15.68
CA ARG A 821 20.77 1.03 14.38
C ARG A 821 21.82 0.69 13.33
N GLU A 822 21.37 0.10 12.22
CA GLU A 822 22.21 -0.21 11.08
C GLU A 822 21.64 0.47 9.83
N ASP A 823 22.24 1.59 9.42
CA ASP A 823 21.73 2.41 8.31
C ASP A 823 21.89 1.72 6.95
N SER A 824 22.97 0.95 6.77
CA SER A 824 23.21 0.12 5.58
C SER A 824 22.62 -1.30 5.70
N GLY A 825 21.90 -1.59 6.78
CA GLY A 825 21.34 -2.92 7.05
C GLY A 825 20.07 -3.22 6.26
N ARG A 826 19.35 -4.27 6.67
CA ARG A 826 18.10 -4.68 5.99
C ARG A 826 16.92 -3.72 6.20
N GLY A 827 17.08 -2.61 6.93
CA GLY A 827 16.08 -1.55 7.18
C GLY A 827 15.26 -1.67 8.47
N GLY A 828 15.21 -2.86 9.09
CA GLY A 828 14.36 -3.11 10.27
C GLY A 828 14.80 -2.34 11.52
N SER A 829 16.10 -2.30 11.84
CA SER A 829 16.62 -1.58 13.01
C SER A 829 16.46 -0.06 12.86
N ALA A 830 16.79 0.49 11.69
CA ALA A 830 16.60 1.90 11.38
C ALA A 830 15.12 2.33 11.49
N LEU A 831 14.19 1.51 10.98
CA LEU A 831 12.76 1.80 11.11
C LEU A 831 12.31 1.74 12.57
N MET A 832 12.77 0.75 13.34
CA MET A 832 12.43 0.62 14.76
C MET A 832 12.83 1.88 15.55
N HIS A 833 14.04 2.40 15.34
CA HIS A 833 14.52 3.65 15.95
C HIS A 833 13.69 4.89 15.57
N ARG A 834 13.02 4.90 14.42
CA ARG A 834 12.15 6.01 14.00
C ARG A 834 10.74 5.92 14.57
N ILE A 835 10.19 4.71 14.72
CA ILE A 835 8.75 4.53 14.98
C ILE A 835 8.41 3.94 16.36
N PHE A 836 9.37 3.38 17.10
CA PHE A 836 9.15 2.79 18.42
C PHE A 836 9.27 3.87 19.50
N HIS A 837 8.13 4.28 20.04
CA HIS A 837 8.00 5.20 21.16
C HIS A 837 7.11 4.57 22.24
N GLU A 838 7.29 4.99 23.48
CA GLU A 838 6.51 4.50 24.61
C GLU A 838 5.00 4.51 24.32
N GLY A 839 4.32 3.45 24.75
CA GLY A 839 2.90 3.22 24.48
C GLY A 839 2.62 2.43 23.20
N ARG A 840 3.57 2.31 22.26
CA ARG A 840 3.40 1.55 21.00
C ARG A 840 3.04 0.10 21.26
N LYS A 841 2.03 -0.41 20.55
CA LYS A 841 1.69 -1.84 20.54
C LYS A 841 2.56 -2.58 19.54
N VAL A 842 3.10 -3.73 19.95
CA VAL A 842 4.06 -4.55 19.20
C VAL A 842 3.66 -6.02 19.30
N PHE A 843 3.93 -6.79 18.24
CA PHE A 843 3.80 -8.24 18.27
C PHE A 843 5.19 -8.87 18.34
N ILE A 844 5.37 -9.77 19.30
CA ILE A 844 6.62 -10.53 19.45
C ILE A 844 6.34 -12.03 19.45
N SER A 845 7.31 -12.86 19.04
CA SER A 845 7.20 -14.30 19.22
C SER A 845 7.26 -14.67 20.71
N ARG A 846 6.90 -15.91 21.03
CA ARG A 846 7.35 -16.51 22.29
C ARG A 846 8.90 -16.60 22.30
N PRO A 847 9.55 -16.51 23.47
CA PRO A 847 11.00 -16.65 23.56
C PRO A 847 11.49 -17.99 23.00
N VAL A 848 12.58 -17.94 22.23
CA VAL A 848 13.27 -19.12 21.70
C VAL A 848 14.72 -19.04 22.15
N ASN A 849 15.27 -20.15 22.65
CA ASN A 849 16.66 -20.22 23.08
C ASN A 849 17.44 -21.21 22.22
N HIS A 850 18.49 -20.72 21.56
CA HIS A 850 19.47 -21.52 20.83
C HIS A 850 20.88 -21.34 21.38
N PHE A 851 21.03 -20.52 22.43
CA PHE A 851 22.28 -20.20 23.08
C PHE A 851 22.13 -20.51 24.57
N GLU A 852 21.99 -21.80 24.88
CA GLU A 852 21.66 -22.24 26.23
C GLU A 852 22.87 -22.16 27.18
N LEU A 853 22.62 -21.72 28.42
CA LEU A 853 23.62 -21.71 29.48
C LEU A 853 23.78 -23.11 30.09
N ASP A 854 25.02 -23.58 30.18
CA ASP A 854 25.35 -24.76 30.98
C ASP A 854 25.42 -24.37 32.46
N GLU A 855 24.32 -24.56 33.18
CA GLU A 855 24.21 -24.23 34.61
C GLU A 855 25.04 -25.15 35.53
N SER A 856 25.65 -26.21 34.97
CA SER A 856 26.54 -27.12 35.69
C SER A 856 28.00 -26.68 35.66
N ALA A 857 28.36 -25.66 34.87
CA ALA A 857 29.70 -25.12 34.78
C ALA A 857 30.21 -24.64 36.16
N THR A 858 31.48 -24.91 36.44
CA THR A 858 32.15 -24.49 37.68
C THR A 858 32.64 -23.04 37.59
N LYS A 859 32.93 -22.56 36.37
CA LYS A 859 33.20 -21.15 36.06
C LYS A 859 32.77 -20.82 34.63
N THR A 860 32.24 -19.62 34.41
CA THR A 860 31.82 -19.17 33.07
C THR A 860 32.46 -17.83 32.69
N PHE A 861 33.09 -17.77 31.52
CA PHE A 861 33.58 -16.53 30.92
C PHE A 861 32.55 -16.01 29.91
N LEU A 862 32.05 -14.80 30.13
CA LEU A 862 31.04 -14.14 29.30
C LEU A 862 31.69 -13.02 28.50
N MET A 863 31.83 -13.19 27.19
CA MET A 863 32.61 -12.32 26.30
C MET A 863 31.68 -11.56 25.35
N GLY A 864 31.35 -10.31 25.68
CA GLY A 864 30.44 -9.47 24.88
C GLY A 864 31.18 -8.42 24.05
N GLY A 865 31.04 -8.45 22.73
CA GLY A 865 31.56 -7.42 21.82
C GLY A 865 30.45 -6.50 21.31
N GLY A 866 30.51 -5.20 21.62
CA GLY A 866 29.50 -4.23 21.15
C GLY A 866 28.09 -4.59 21.61
N ILE A 867 27.13 -4.72 20.67
CA ILE A 867 25.75 -5.14 21.00
C ILE A 867 25.67 -6.62 21.50
N GLY A 868 26.75 -7.39 21.32
CA GLY A 868 26.90 -8.79 21.80
C GLY A 868 26.85 -8.96 23.31
N ILE A 869 26.89 -7.85 24.03
CA ILE A 869 26.71 -7.82 25.48
C ILE A 869 25.30 -8.26 25.93
N THR A 870 24.29 -8.17 25.06
CA THR A 870 22.89 -8.40 25.40
C THR A 870 22.59 -9.80 25.98
N PRO A 871 22.92 -10.93 25.31
CA PRO A 871 22.74 -12.25 25.92
C PRO A 871 23.66 -12.48 27.13
N MET A 872 24.85 -11.84 27.17
CA MET A 872 25.79 -11.98 28.29
C MET A 872 25.22 -11.40 29.59
N ILE A 873 24.47 -10.29 29.52
CA ILE A 873 23.79 -9.70 30.69
C ILE A 873 22.78 -10.69 31.27
N ALA A 874 21.97 -11.34 30.42
CA ALA A 874 21.00 -12.34 30.87
C ALA A 874 21.68 -13.55 31.55
N PHE A 875 22.83 -14.01 31.02
CA PHE A 875 23.63 -15.06 31.66
C PHE A 875 24.17 -14.61 33.01
N ALA A 876 24.70 -13.40 33.12
CA ALA A 876 25.23 -12.86 34.38
C ALA A 876 24.14 -12.81 35.47
N HIS A 877 22.92 -12.36 35.13
CA HIS A 877 21.77 -12.41 36.06
C HIS A 877 21.48 -13.84 36.53
N ARG A 878 21.48 -14.82 35.61
CA ARG A 878 21.19 -16.21 35.95
C ARG A 878 22.29 -16.84 36.81
N LEU A 879 23.55 -16.67 36.44
CA LEU A 879 24.70 -17.22 37.17
C LEU A 879 24.83 -16.62 38.56
N HIS A 880 24.62 -15.29 38.70
CA HIS A 880 24.62 -14.63 40.00
C HIS A 880 23.54 -15.20 40.93
N ARG A 881 22.32 -15.42 40.42
CA ARG A 881 21.22 -16.02 41.20
C ARG A 881 21.50 -17.48 41.60
N LEU A 882 22.21 -18.22 40.75
CA LEU A 882 22.63 -19.60 41.04
C LEU A 882 23.90 -19.66 41.91
N GLU A 883 24.47 -18.52 42.31
CA GLU A 883 25.74 -18.42 43.04
C GLU A 883 26.89 -19.17 42.33
N ARG A 884 26.91 -19.12 40.99
CA ARG A 884 27.98 -19.67 40.16
C ARG A 884 29.06 -18.62 39.90
N ASP A 885 30.31 -19.07 39.77
CA ASP A 885 31.42 -18.17 39.47
C ASP A 885 31.43 -17.81 37.98
N PHE A 886 31.62 -16.53 37.68
CA PHE A 886 31.71 -16.02 36.32
C PHE A 886 32.49 -14.71 36.24
N GLU A 887 32.95 -14.39 35.04
CA GLU A 887 33.52 -13.09 34.68
C GLU A 887 32.85 -12.60 33.40
N LEU A 888 32.53 -11.30 33.35
CA LEU A 888 31.90 -10.67 32.20
C LEU A 888 32.83 -9.60 31.62
N HIS A 889 33.29 -9.84 30.39
CA HIS A 889 34.17 -8.95 29.65
C HIS A 889 33.38 -8.22 28.58
N TYR A 890 33.25 -6.90 28.72
CA TYR A 890 32.56 -6.06 27.74
C TYR A 890 33.56 -5.26 26.90
N SER A 891 33.65 -5.60 25.62
CA SER A 891 34.59 -5.01 24.68
C SER A 891 33.90 -4.07 23.68
N VAL A 892 34.40 -2.85 23.56
CA VAL A 892 33.94 -1.84 22.58
C VAL A 892 35.12 -1.16 21.90
N ARG A 893 34.83 -0.51 20.76
CA ARG A 893 35.84 0.29 20.05
C ARG A 893 35.99 1.66 20.71
N HIS A 894 34.89 2.40 20.80
CA HIS A 894 34.84 3.73 21.39
C HIS A 894 34.02 3.71 22.70
N PHE A 895 34.35 4.60 23.64
CA PHE A 895 33.58 4.80 24.86
C PHE A 895 32.12 5.16 24.54
N SER A 896 31.90 5.95 23.48
CA SER A 896 30.57 6.32 22.98
C SER A 896 29.71 5.14 22.54
N ASP A 897 30.31 3.97 22.26
CA ASP A 897 29.61 2.77 21.80
C ASP A 897 29.13 1.90 22.99
N ALA A 898 29.60 2.20 24.22
CA ALA A 898 29.38 1.40 25.42
C ALA A 898 28.00 1.65 26.07
N GLY A 899 26.92 1.33 25.36
CA GLY A 899 25.54 1.66 25.78
C GLY A 899 25.14 1.16 27.18
N PHE A 900 25.67 0.01 27.63
CA PHE A 900 25.34 -0.60 28.93
C PHE A 900 26.31 -0.23 30.07
N LEU A 901 27.26 0.67 29.85
CA LEU A 901 28.32 0.95 30.82
C LEU A 901 27.77 1.44 32.17
N ASN A 902 26.76 2.31 32.15
CA ASN A 902 26.12 2.79 33.38
C ASN A 902 25.27 1.70 34.04
N ASP A 903 24.56 0.88 33.27
CA ASP A 903 23.74 -0.21 33.80
C ASP A 903 24.61 -1.25 34.52
N LEU A 904 25.66 -1.72 33.85
CA LEU A 904 26.57 -2.74 34.38
C LEU A 904 27.27 -2.30 35.68
N LYS A 905 27.58 -1.00 35.82
CA LYS A 905 28.16 -0.42 37.04
C LYS A 905 27.19 -0.34 38.22
N ASN A 906 25.90 -0.60 38.01
CA ASN A 906 24.89 -0.58 39.05
C ASN A 906 24.30 -1.98 39.32
N MET A 907 24.83 -3.03 38.68
CA MET A 907 24.36 -4.39 38.89
C MET A 907 24.90 -4.98 40.21
N PRO A 908 24.15 -5.88 40.87
CA PRO A 908 24.62 -6.58 42.07
C PRO A 908 25.92 -7.38 41.88
N TRP A 909 26.26 -7.69 40.63
CA TRP A 909 27.45 -8.44 40.19
C TRP A 909 28.45 -7.55 39.44
N GLN A 910 28.43 -6.24 39.65
CA GLN A 910 29.35 -5.28 39.01
C GLN A 910 30.84 -5.61 39.19
N ASP A 911 31.20 -6.28 40.28
CA ASP A 911 32.56 -6.70 40.61
C ASP A 911 33.08 -7.83 39.70
N LYS A 912 32.17 -8.51 38.98
CA LYS A 912 32.50 -9.51 37.97
C LYS A 912 32.68 -8.92 36.57
N VAL A 913 32.56 -7.60 36.40
CA VAL A 913 32.57 -6.93 35.09
C VAL A 913 33.92 -6.28 34.82
N THR A 914 34.51 -6.58 33.66
CA THR A 914 35.70 -5.90 33.13
C THR A 914 35.37 -5.21 31.80
N PHE A 915 35.72 -3.94 31.69
CA PHE A 915 35.50 -3.15 30.47
C PHE A 915 36.79 -3.07 29.64
N HIS A 916 36.67 -3.26 28.33
CA HIS A 916 37.78 -3.19 27.39
C HIS A 916 37.46 -2.19 26.27
N ILE A 917 38.07 -1.01 26.32
CA ILE A 917 37.83 0.09 25.39
C ILE A 917 39.06 0.25 24.51
N SER A 918 38.91 -0.14 23.24
CA SER A 918 40.06 -0.24 22.32
C SER A 918 40.77 1.09 22.09
N GLU A 919 40.04 2.20 22.04
CA GLU A 919 40.61 3.54 21.85
C GLU A 919 41.41 4.04 23.07
N GLU A 920 41.11 3.54 24.26
CA GLU A 920 41.82 3.88 25.50
C GLU A 920 43.03 2.95 25.74
N GLY A 921 43.29 2.01 24.82
CA GLY A 921 44.38 1.05 24.93
C GLY A 921 44.10 -0.12 25.88
N THR A 922 42.86 -0.32 26.33
CA THR A 922 42.48 -1.36 27.31
C THR A 922 41.90 -2.62 26.65
N ARG A 923 42.41 -3.02 25.48
CA ARG A 923 41.96 -4.23 24.78
C ARG A 923 42.12 -5.48 25.67
N ALA A 924 41.15 -6.40 25.59
CA ALA A 924 41.23 -7.69 26.28
C ALA A 924 42.40 -8.51 25.73
N ASP A 925 43.34 -8.87 26.60
CA ASP A 925 44.34 -9.90 26.30
C ASP A 925 43.66 -11.27 26.52
N LEU A 926 43.10 -11.82 25.43
CA LEU A 926 42.24 -12.99 25.49
C LEU A 926 42.97 -14.27 25.95
N ASP A 927 44.26 -14.40 25.60
CA ASP A 927 45.07 -15.54 26.04
C ASP A 927 45.33 -15.45 27.56
N THR A 928 45.55 -14.25 28.09
CA THR A 928 45.70 -14.03 29.53
C THR A 928 44.37 -14.21 30.29
N VAL A 929 43.26 -13.68 29.75
CA VAL A 929 41.93 -13.79 30.38
C VAL A 929 41.47 -15.24 30.46
N LEU A 930 41.74 -16.05 29.44
CA LEU A 930 41.28 -17.43 29.33
C LEU A 930 42.34 -18.45 29.76
N ASP A 931 43.46 -18.03 30.36
CA ASP A 931 44.54 -18.93 30.76
C ASP A 931 44.09 -19.96 31.82
N GLY A 932 44.77 -21.12 31.85
CA GLY A 932 44.67 -22.06 32.96
C GLY A 932 43.38 -22.88 33.04
N TYR A 933 42.77 -23.22 31.90
CA TYR A 933 41.55 -24.03 31.79
C TYR A 933 41.48 -25.16 32.82
N GLN A 934 40.33 -25.27 33.51
CA GLN A 934 39.99 -26.39 34.40
C GLN A 934 38.73 -27.10 33.88
N PRO A 935 38.60 -28.42 34.12
CA PRO A 935 37.36 -29.14 33.82
C PRO A 935 36.12 -28.45 34.41
N GLY A 936 35.13 -28.19 33.56
CA GLY A 936 33.90 -27.49 33.92
C GLY A 936 33.93 -25.97 33.71
N TRP A 937 35.03 -25.41 33.18
CA TRP A 937 35.06 -24.01 32.73
C TRP A 937 34.47 -23.86 31.33
N HIS A 938 33.62 -22.86 31.13
CA HIS A 938 32.95 -22.61 29.85
C HIS A 938 33.20 -21.17 29.40
N VAL A 939 33.30 -20.95 28.09
CA VAL A 939 33.36 -19.62 27.48
C VAL A 939 32.17 -19.43 26.54
N TYR A 940 31.49 -18.30 26.71
CA TYR A 940 30.39 -17.84 25.88
C TYR A 940 30.80 -16.53 25.22
N THR A 941 30.59 -16.40 23.92
CA THR A 941 30.91 -15.16 23.19
C THR A 941 29.80 -14.75 22.25
N CYS A 942 29.59 -13.44 22.13
CA CYS A 942 28.72 -12.86 21.12
C CYS A 942 29.24 -11.46 20.74
N GLY A 943 29.20 -11.11 19.46
CA GLY A 943 29.68 -9.82 18.95
C GLY A 943 30.00 -9.88 17.46
N PRO A 944 30.81 -8.95 16.92
CA PRO A 944 31.30 -9.04 15.55
C PRO A 944 32.14 -10.29 15.31
N ASP A 945 32.08 -10.87 14.10
CA ASP A 945 32.75 -12.14 13.75
C ASP A 945 34.22 -12.18 14.19
N ARG A 946 35.00 -11.15 13.83
CA ARG A 946 36.43 -11.06 14.19
C ARG A 946 36.69 -11.09 15.70
N TYR A 947 35.75 -10.58 16.51
CA TYR A 947 35.86 -10.63 17.96
C TYR A 947 35.55 -12.04 18.47
N MET A 948 34.47 -12.65 17.99
CA MET A 948 34.07 -14.00 18.41
C MET A 948 35.12 -15.05 18.02
N ASP A 949 35.65 -14.96 16.80
CA ASP A 949 36.72 -15.85 16.32
C ASP A 949 37.96 -15.73 17.21
N ALA A 950 38.38 -14.51 17.55
CA ALA A 950 39.53 -14.29 18.42
C ALA A 950 39.34 -14.89 19.82
N VAL A 951 38.13 -14.79 20.39
CA VAL A 951 37.79 -15.43 21.68
C VAL A 951 37.84 -16.95 21.56
N MET A 952 37.26 -17.50 20.50
CA MET A 952 37.19 -18.95 20.28
C MET A 952 38.55 -19.58 20.02
N GLU A 953 39.41 -18.89 19.26
CA GLU A 953 40.79 -19.30 19.03
C GLU A 953 41.64 -19.21 20.29
N ALA A 954 41.52 -18.14 21.08
CA ALA A 954 42.21 -18.03 22.36
C ALA A 954 41.78 -19.15 23.32
N ALA A 955 40.47 -19.38 23.49
CA ALA A 955 39.96 -20.50 24.29
C ALA A 955 40.52 -21.86 23.83
N ALA A 956 40.59 -22.08 22.51
CA ALA A 956 41.18 -23.29 21.93
C ALA A 956 42.66 -23.44 22.32
N ARG A 957 43.45 -22.36 22.21
CA ARG A 957 44.86 -22.34 22.58
C ARG A 957 45.07 -22.63 24.07
N GLN A 958 44.17 -22.13 24.92
CA GLN A 958 44.21 -22.33 26.38
C GLN A 958 43.60 -23.67 26.83
N GLY A 959 43.18 -24.54 25.91
CA GLY A 959 42.80 -25.92 26.20
C GLY A 959 41.31 -26.16 26.47
N PHE A 960 40.43 -25.18 26.23
CA PHE A 960 38.98 -25.39 26.32
C PHE A 960 38.52 -26.40 25.26
N PRO A 961 37.80 -27.48 25.64
CA PRO A 961 37.25 -28.43 24.68
C PRO A 961 36.11 -27.78 23.88
N GLU A 962 35.78 -28.37 22.73
CA GLU A 962 34.70 -27.86 21.87
C GLU A 962 33.36 -27.72 22.60
N SER A 963 33.02 -28.66 23.49
CA SER A 963 31.79 -28.61 24.28
C SER A 963 31.74 -27.48 25.32
N ALA A 964 32.86 -26.82 25.60
CA ALA A 964 32.96 -25.71 26.56
C ALA A 964 33.05 -24.35 25.87
N ARG A 965 32.90 -24.30 24.54
CA ARG A 965 33.05 -23.10 23.70
C ARG A 965 31.74 -22.82 22.97
N HIS A 966 31.07 -21.75 23.36
CA HIS A 966 29.71 -21.43 22.91
C HIS A 966 29.70 -20.04 22.26
N LEU A 967 29.07 -19.91 21.09
CA LEU A 967 28.89 -18.62 20.41
C LEU A 967 27.51 -18.48 19.78
N GLU A 968 27.06 -17.24 19.64
CA GLU A 968 25.83 -16.86 18.92
C GLU A 968 26.15 -15.77 17.90
N TYR A 969 25.70 -15.95 16.65
CA TYR A 969 25.82 -14.97 15.57
C TYR A 969 24.56 -14.09 15.51
N PHE A 970 24.73 -12.76 15.44
CA PHE A 970 23.62 -11.82 15.19
C PHE A 970 23.29 -11.59 13.72
N SER A 971 24.31 -11.68 12.88
CA SER A 971 24.22 -11.51 11.44
C SER A 971 24.76 -12.78 10.79
N VAL A 972 24.28 -13.06 9.58
CA VAL A 972 24.82 -14.14 8.75
C VAL A 972 26.26 -13.74 8.38
N PRO A 973 27.27 -14.53 8.73
CA PRO A 973 28.65 -14.26 8.31
C PRO A 973 28.74 -14.18 6.77
N GLU A 974 29.67 -13.37 6.25
CA GLU A 974 29.95 -13.33 4.81
C GLU A 974 30.33 -14.74 4.33
N GLN A 975 29.58 -15.23 3.34
CA GLN A 975 29.81 -16.55 2.76
C GLN A 975 30.71 -16.43 1.52
N PRO A 976 31.60 -17.42 1.28
CA PRO A 976 32.23 -17.56 -0.02
C PRO A 976 31.15 -17.81 -1.10
N ASP A 977 31.41 -17.39 -2.34
CA ASP A 977 30.52 -17.70 -3.47
C ASP A 977 30.44 -19.21 -3.65
N PHE A 978 29.35 -19.82 -3.19
CA PHE A 978 29.07 -21.23 -3.37
C PHE A 978 28.40 -21.48 -4.72
N GLU A 979 28.89 -22.46 -5.47
CA GLU A 979 28.19 -22.95 -6.65
C GLU A 979 27.03 -23.86 -6.19
N ASN A 980 25.84 -23.65 -6.73
CA ASN A 980 24.70 -24.52 -6.44
C ASN A 980 24.63 -25.61 -7.48
N HIS A 981 24.56 -26.87 -7.03
CA HIS A 981 24.30 -28.01 -7.90
C HIS A 981 22.96 -28.66 -7.54
N ARG A 982 22.36 -29.33 -8.53
CA ARG A 982 21.22 -30.22 -8.34
C ARG A 982 21.61 -31.37 -7.41
N PHE A 983 20.71 -31.78 -6.50
CA PHE A 983 20.87 -32.99 -5.70
C PHE A 983 19.52 -33.66 -5.38
N ILE A 984 19.55 -34.85 -4.78
CA ILE A 984 18.35 -35.63 -4.43
C ILE A 984 18.21 -35.72 -2.90
N LEU A 985 17.03 -35.37 -2.40
CA LEU A 985 16.60 -35.68 -1.03
C LEU A 985 15.83 -36.98 -1.02
N ARG A 986 16.33 -37.99 -0.29
CA ARG A 986 15.60 -39.21 -0.01
C ARG A 986 14.96 -39.12 1.37
N LEU A 987 13.67 -39.34 1.44
CA LEU A 987 12.91 -39.35 2.67
C LEU A 987 12.87 -40.75 3.27
N LYS A 988 12.64 -40.84 4.57
CA LYS A 988 12.54 -42.13 5.29
C LYS A 988 11.46 -43.07 4.75
N ASN A 989 10.44 -42.54 4.06
CA ASN A 989 9.38 -43.33 3.41
C ASN A 989 9.78 -43.84 2.01
N GLY A 990 11.02 -43.56 1.55
CA GLY A 990 11.55 -43.97 0.25
C GLY A 990 11.27 -42.98 -0.89
N HIS A 991 10.57 -41.87 -0.66
CA HIS A 991 10.37 -40.85 -1.70
C HIS A 991 11.67 -40.08 -1.98
N GLU A 992 11.92 -39.80 -3.24
CA GLU A 992 13.05 -39.01 -3.71
C GLU A 992 12.55 -37.70 -4.31
N LEU A 993 13.07 -36.58 -3.82
CA LEU A 993 12.76 -35.24 -4.29
C LEU A 993 14.02 -34.60 -4.87
N ILE A 994 13.89 -34.03 -6.07
CA ILE A 994 14.99 -33.33 -6.71
C ILE A 994 15.04 -31.90 -6.17
N VAL A 995 16.19 -31.50 -5.64
CA VAL A 995 16.48 -30.12 -5.24
C VAL A 995 17.27 -29.42 -6.35
N PRO A 996 16.65 -28.50 -7.12
CA PRO A 996 17.33 -27.79 -8.19
C PRO A 996 18.28 -26.71 -7.64
N GLU A 997 19.13 -26.17 -8.51
CA GLU A 997 20.19 -25.20 -8.17
C GLU A 997 19.64 -23.89 -7.58
N ASP A 998 18.42 -23.50 -7.97
CA ASP A 998 17.76 -22.24 -7.62
C ASP A 998 16.84 -22.34 -6.40
N LYS A 999 16.74 -23.51 -5.75
CA LYS A 999 15.87 -23.74 -4.57
C LYS A 999 16.60 -24.37 -3.40
N SER A 1000 16.11 -24.13 -2.19
CA SER A 1000 16.59 -24.84 -1.00
C SER A 1000 15.89 -26.19 -0.81
N ALA A 1001 16.48 -27.08 -0.01
CA ALA A 1001 15.85 -28.32 0.42
C ALA A 1001 14.50 -28.07 1.11
N ALA A 1002 14.42 -27.03 1.94
CA ALA A 1002 13.19 -26.66 2.64
C ALA A 1002 12.08 -26.20 1.67
N ASP A 1003 12.42 -25.47 0.60
CA ASP A 1003 11.44 -25.05 -0.41
C ASP A 1003 10.86 -26.27 -1.12
N VAL A 1004 11.72 -27.21 -1.53
CA VAL A 1004 11.32 -28.42 -2.25
C VAL A 1004 10.47 -29.34 -1.37
N LEU A 1005 10.81 -29.48 -0.09
CA LEU A 1005 10.03 -30.26 0.86
C LEU A 1005 8.63 -29.65 1.05
N ASN A 1006 8.55 -28.34 1.28
CA ASN A 1006 7.28 -27.63 1.45
C ASN A 1006 6.41 -27.69 0.17
N GLU A 1007 7.02 -27.53 -1.01
CA GLU A 1007 6.34 -27.66 -2.31
C GLU A 1007 5.77 -29.07 -2.55
N ASN A 1008 6.37 -30.10 -1.95
CA ASN A 1008 5.92 -31.49 -2.04
C ASN A 1008 5.07 -31.92 -0.83
N GLY A 1009 4.55 -30.96 -0.05
CA GLY A 1009 3.61 -31.22 1.04
C GLY A 1009 4.23 -31.64 2.38
N TYR A 1010 5.57 -31.63 2.50
CA TYR A 1010 6.27 -31.89 3.76
C TYR A 1010 6.47 -30.58 4.52
N ARG A 1011 5.78 -30.43 5.66
CA ARG A 1011 5.80 -29.18 6.43
C ARG A 1011 7.15 -28.95 7.12
N VAL A 1012 7.97 -28.06 6.55
CA VAL A 1012 9.23 -27.59 7.14
C VAL A 1012 9.05 -26.13 7.56
N VAL A 1013 9.15 -25.86 8.86
CA VAL A 1013 9.10 -24.49 9.36
C VAL A 1013 10.43 -23.80 9.04
N VAL A 1014 10.39 -22.78 8.20
CA VAL A 1014 11.55 -21.93 7.88
C VAL A 1014 11.31 -20.54 8.46
N LYS A 1015 12.31 -20.02 9.18
CA LYS A 1015 12.22 -18.72 9.86
C LYS A 1015 13.17 -17.68 9.26
N CYS A 1016 14.50 -17.89 9.35
CA CYS A 1016 15.47 -16.92 8.84
C CYS A 1016 15.74 -17.05 7.33
N SER A 1017 15.57 -18.25 6.77
CA SER A 1017 16.06 -18.65 5.43
C SER A 1017 17.55 -18.38 5.16
N ASP A 1018 18.32 -17.96 6.14
CA ASP A 1018 19.72 -17.55 6.01
C ASP A 1018 20.67 -18.45 6.85
N GLY A 1019 20.20 -19.60 7.37
CA GLY A 1019 21.05 -20.59 8.05
C GLY A 1019 21.47 -20.26 9.48
N ILE A 1020 20.90 -19.22 10.10
CA ILE A 1020 21.31 -18.68 11.42
C ILE A 1020 20.35 -18.96 12.58
N CYS A 1021 19.13 -19.42 12.31
CA CYS A 1021 18.12 -19.66 13.37
C CYS A 1021 17.95 -21.13 13.78
N GLY A 1022 18.41 -22.08 12.97
CA GLY A 1022 18.25 -23.52 13.27
C GLY A 1022 16.82 -24.09 13.26
N VAL A 1023 15.79 -23.29 12.96
CA VAL A 1023 14.38 -23.77 12.99
C VAL A 1023 14.10 -24.88 11.99
N CYS A 1024 14.70 -24.83 10.79
CA CYS A 1024 14.54 -25.85 9.75
C CYS A 1024 15.57 -27.00 9.86
N LYS A 1025 16.03 -27.28 11.09
CA LYS A 1025 16.96 -28.38 11.36
C LYS A 1025 16.31 -29.74 11.14
N CYS A 1026 17.00 -30.62 10.45
CA CYS A 1026 16.57 -31.98 10.14
C CYS A 1026 17.69 -32.99 10.42
N GLY A 1027 17.36 -34.22 10.81
CA GLY A 1027 18.33 -35.30 10.94
C GLY A 1027 18.73 -35.85 9.58
N VAL A 1028 20.00 -36.21 9.44
CA VAL A 1028 20.58 -36.86 8.25
C VAL A 1028 20.80 -38.33 8.58
N ILE A 1029 20.20 -39.23 7.80
CA ILE A 1029 20.36 -40.69 7.89
C ILE A 1029 21.60 -41.14 7.10
N ALA A 1030 21.78 -40.64 5.88
CA ALA A 1030 22.87 -40.98 4.97
C ALA A 1030 23.16 -39.85 3.97
N GLY A 1031 24.35 -39.83 3.38
CA GLY A 1031 24.77 -38.83 2.39
C GLY A 1031 25.60 -37.69 2.98
N ASP A 1032 26.44 -37.08 2.14
CA ASP A 1032 27.35 -36.02 2.53
C ASP A 1032 26.72 -34.64 2.32
N VAL A 1033 26.69 -33.84 3.39
CA VAL A 1033 26.07 -32.52 3.42
C VAL A 1033 27.11 -31.42 3.37
N GLU A 1034 26.94 -30.48 2.43
CA GLU A 1034 27.63 -29.21 2.44
C GLU A 1034 26.93 -28.24 3.40
N HIS A 1035 27.52 -28.10 4.59
CA HIS A 1035 26.99 -27.24 5.65
C HIS A 1035 27.25 -25.77 5.37
N ARG A 1036 26.19 -25.05 4.96
CA ARG A 1036 26.16 -23.60 4.77
C ARG A 1036 25.46 -22.85 5.90
N ASP A 1037 25.23 -23.51 7.02
CA ASP A 1037 24.61 -22.96 8.21
C ASP A 1037 25.65 -22.56 9.27
N PHE A 1038 25.22 -21.76 10.24
CA PHE A 1038 26.10 -21.24 11.30
C PHE A 1038 25.66 -21.66 12.71
N VAL A 1039 24.73 -22.60 12.80
CA VAL A 1039 24.07 -22.99 14.06
C VAL A 1039 24.40 -24.41 14.50
N LEU A 1040 24.81 -25.29 13.57
CA LEU A 1040 25.17 -26.66 13.92
C LEU A 1040 26.64 -26.74 14.33
N SER A 1041 26.90 -27.30 15.52
CA SER A 1041 28.25 -27.71 15.95
C SER A 1041 28.83 -28.79 15.04
N ARG A 1042 30.16 -29.03 15.06
CA ARG A 1042 30.77 -30.10 14.23
C ARG A 1042 30.16 -31.47 14.49
N LYS A 1043 29.84 -31.76 15.76
CA LYS A 1043 29.18 -33.00 16.17
C LYS A 1043 27.76 -33.12 15.62
N GLN A 1044 27.04 -32.00 15.50
CA GLN A 1044 25.70 -31.98 14.91
C GLN A 1044 25.75 -32.07 13.39
N ARG A 1045 26.69 -31.38 12.73
CA ARG A 1045 26.90 -31.47 11.27
C ARG A 1045 27.14 -32.91 10.79
N ALA A 1046 27.70 -33.77 11.65
CA ALA A 1046 27.84 -35.20 11.33
C ALA A 1046 26.51 -35.98 11.22
N ARG A 1047 25.37 -35.40 11.63
CA ARG A 1047 24.08 -36.12 11.77
C ARG A 1047 22.82 -35.27 11.55
N GLU A 1048 22.96 -33.97 11.31
CA GLU A 1048 21.87 -32.99 11.20
C GLU A 1048 22.23 -31.99 10.08
N MET A 1049 21.23 -31.46 9.36
CA MET A 1049 21.39 -30.40 8.36
C MET A 1049 20.35 -29.29 8.55
N ILE A 1050 20.64 -28.08 8.03
CA ILE A 1050 19.70 -26.95 8.04
C ILE A 1050 19.11 -26.78 6.63
N LEU A 1051 17.85 -27.17 6.46
CA LEU A 1051 17.22 -27.37 5.15
C LEU A 1051 17.10 -26.09 4.29
N CYS A 1052 17.15 -24.90 4.87
CA CYS A 1052 17.01 -23.66 4.09
C CYS A 1052 18.31 -23.20 3.42
N GLN A 1053 19.46 -23.79 3.76
CA GLN A 1053 20.76 -23.36 3.24
C GLN A 1053 21.70 -24.52 2.89
N SER A 1054 21.76 -25.57 3.71
CA SER A 1054 22.64 -26.72 3.46
C SER A 1054 22.24 -27.46 2.17
N ARG A 1055 23.23 -27.97 1.44
CA ARG A 1055 23.06 -28.72 0.18
C ARG A 1055 23.81 -30.06 0.23
N ALA A 1056 23.75 -30.86 -0.83
CA ALA A 1056 24.68 -31.98 -1.01
C ALA A 1056 26.07 -31.48 -1.41
N THR A 1057 27.11 -32.19 -0.97
CA THR A 1057 28.50 -31.88 -1.32
C THR A 1057 28.79 -32.06 -2.81
N ASP A 1058 28.26 -33.13 -3.40
CA ASP A 1058 28.51 -33.47 -4.81
C ASP A 1058 27.28 -33.18 -5.69
N PRO A 1059 27.48 -32.78 -6.96
CA PRO A 1059 26.41 -32.76 -7.96
C PRO A 1059 25.73 -34.12 -8.05
N ASP A 1060 24.40 -34.12 -8.06
CA ASP A 1060 23.57 -35.34 -8.05
C ASP A 1060 23.72 -36.23 -6.82
N GLY A 1061 24.34 -35.71 -5.75
CA GLY A 1061 24.42 -36.39 -4.46
C GLY A 1061 23.04 -36.72 -3.90
N VAL A 1062 22.96 -37.81 -3.14
CA VAL A 1062 21.73 -38.22 -2.45
C VAL A 1062 21.91 -38.00 -0.95
N ILE A 1063 21.09 -37.14 -0.35
CA ILE A 1063 21.01 -36.99 1.10
C ILE A 1063 19.72 -37.66 1.58
N GLU A 1064 19.84 -38.63 2.47
CA GLU A 1064 18.71 -39.28 3.14
C GLU A 1064 18.42 -38.59 4.48
N ILE A 1065 17.19 -38.14 4.70
CA ILE A 1065 16.79 -37.39 5.91
C ILE A 1065 15.70 -38.11 6.72
N ASP A 1066 15.64 -37.82 8.02
CA ASP A 1066 14.83 -38.57 8.99
C ASP A 1066 13.36 -38.16 9.12
N ARG A 1067 12.94 -37.07 8.46
CA ARG A 1067 11.58 -36.53 8.47
C ARG A 1067 11.15 -35.98 7.13
#